data_AF-D2QCD6-F1
#
_entry.id   AF-D2QCD6-F1
#
_cell.length_a   1.000
_cell.length_b   1.000
_cell.length_c   1.000
_cell.angle_alpha   90.00
_cell.angle_beta   90.00
_cell.angle_gamma   90.00
#
_symmetry.space_group_name_H-M   'P 1'
#
loop_
_entity.id
_entity.type
_entity.pdbx_description
1 polymer ?
#
loop_
_entity_poly.entity_id
_entity_poly.type
_entity_poly.pdbx_seq_one_letter_code
_entity_poly.pdbx_strand_id
1 'polypeptide(L)'
;MSVFCQGTRTKLLLVVYLTFFWIVRGYAQSGSFGNTFIATSGEMGIIGVQHNFQQGSGGELPGIVKTERTAPQGYLSFSDGATYQSATDNAHVDGYVRTYNTSAFTFPIGNGTVYRPLSIPAPGSPTSYEAAYFSVNPSMATLPAGAPFSSTSLGTGVVGVSPVEYWDLDGTVATTVTLTWNAASNLNTLAGGVLANLRVVGYNSSTTTWENLGQAAITGMLSGTGTLTSALSFVPNTYSALTFGVMASPDLSISLGQPSPVLVAGVTSSLPISVSNIGSEATTNPITVTLTFPADLTVPTTFTTGNFGCEVASGVVSCTSTTPIAAGASTTLAVPVTPTPAAIGSFPTFTGGTNTPTDSNPANNTATVTSVSAVQPATLVVSVKAWLQGAGAQTNSPTLANADGLMRDDLRVAGLLPTTEPYTALGYSAVVATSIAPSVTATTGADAIVDWILLELRDANQPTTVVRRQAALLQRDGDIVATDGVSPVSILAPTGSYYVAVRHRNHLGAMLETSVGLSGTVTSVNFTNTTATYGANAQTSVGGKYSLWAGNANGGPGTTSGQNTLIAQGLGSDRSTVTNQVTGASGNSTGVNTFISAGYQQTDVNMDGKAIASGQRADNSFILNVVLSSSLNSAAVNSFIITQQLP
;
A
#
# COMPACT_ATOMS: atom_id res chain seq x y z
N MET A 1 41.33 32.03 63.67
CA MET A 1 41.83 31.82 65.03
C MET A 1 41.19 32.87 65.93
N SER A 2 40.42 32.39 66.91
CA SER A 2 39.99 32.96 68.20
C SER A 2 40.10 34.48 68.47
N VAL A 3 39.02 35.23 68.75
CA VAL A 3 38.19 35.43 69.98
C VAL A 3 38.51 36.76 70.70
N PHE A 4 37.44 37.36 71.27
CA PHE A 4 37.30 38.38 72.35
C PHE A 4 37.11 39.83 71.89
N CYS A 5 36.01 40.57 72.16
CA CYS A 5 34.97 40.66 73.21
C CYS A 5 35.35 41.48 74.47
N GLN A 6 34.44 42.41 74.80
CA GLN A 6 34.21 43.22 76.03
C GLN A 6 35.11 44.43 76.28
N GLY A 7 34.66 45.56 76.84
CA GLY A 7 33.38 46.04 77.41
C GLY A 7 33.62 47.50 77.86
N THR A 8 32.67 48.43 78.00
CA THR A 8 31.71 48.58 79.12
C THR A 8 31.17 50.03 79.06
N ARG A 9 29.91 50.27 79.48
CA ARG A 9 29.46 51.34 80.42
C ARG A 9 27.96 51.64 80.33
N THR A 10 27.35 51.70 81.51
CA THR A 10 25.99 52.12 81.87
C THR A 10 25.77 53.62 81.69
N LYS A 11 24.58 54.08 81.26
CA LYS A 11 23.95 55.37 81.68
C LYS A 11 22.53 55.60 81.12
N LEU A 12 21.63 55.91 82.07
CA LEU A 12 20.66 57.02 82.10
C LEU A 12 19.72 57.25 80.89
N LEU A 13 18.42 56.98 81.10
CA LEU A 13 17.31 57.36 80.22
C LEU A 13 17.11 58.88 80.21
N LEU A 14 17.18 59.49 79.03
CA LEU A 14 16.59 60.79 78.70
C LEU A 14 16.00 60.67 77.30
N VAL A 15 14.67 60.79 77.18
CA VAL A 15 13.94 60.69 75.91
C VAL A 15 14.07 62.02 75.16
N VAL A 16 14.67 61.99 73.97
CA VAL A 16 14.68 63.09 73.00
C VAL A 16 14.15 62.53 71.68
N TYR A 17 13.04 63.10 71.19
CA TYR A 17 12.43 62.77 69.90
C TYR A 17 13.36 63.20 68.76
N LEU A 18 13.87 62.23 67.98
CA LEU A 18 14.59 62.49 66.74
C LEU A 18 13.64 62.29 65.56
N THR A 19 13.25 63.38 64.90
CA THR A 19 12.46 63.34 63.66
C THR A 19 13.27 62.72 62.52
N PHE A 20 12.92 61.50 62.12
CA PHE A 20 13.34 60.89 60.85
C PHE A 20 12.52 61.50 59.71
N PHE A 21 13.13 62.34 58.87
CA PHE A 21 12.57 62.71 57.58
C PHE A 21 12.58 61.46 56.67
N TRP A 22 11.44 60.80 56.55
CA TRP A 22 11.20 59.88 55.44
C TRP A 22 11.02 60.72 54.18
N ILE A 23 11.98 60.65 53.26
CA ILE A 23 11.75 61.09 51.87
C ILE A 23 10.78 60.08 51.26
N VAL A 24 9.49 60.40 51.30
CA VAL A 24 8.50 59.71 50.48
C VAL A 24 8.73 60.17 49.04
N ARG A 25 9.44 59.37 48.24
CA ARG A 25 9.47 59.56 46.79
C ARG A 25 8.11 59.17 46.23
N GLY A 26 7.22 60.14 46.02
CA GLY A 26 6.02 59.96 45.23
C GLY A 26 6.42 59.78 43.76
N TYR A 27 6.27 58.58 43.21
CA TYR A 27 6.39 58.34 41.77
C TYR A 27 5.01 58.55 41.14
N ALA A 28 4.91 59.46 40.17
CA ALA A 28 3.70 59.66 39.39
C ALA A 28 3.61 58.59 38.29
N GLN A 29 2.43 57.99 38.11
CA GLN A 29 2.12 57.12 36.97
C GLN A 29 1.68 57.99 35.78
N SER A 30 2.11 57.62 34.56
CA SER A 30 1.70 58.31 33.32
C SER A 30 0.79 57.38 32.50
N GLY A 31 -0.33 57.91 32.01
CA GLY A 31 -1.26 57.19 31.15
C GLY A 31 -1.71 58.08 29.98
N SER A 32 -1.93 57.47 28.82
CA SER A 32 -2.49 58.14 27.64
C SER A 32 -3.96 57.75 27.48
N PHE A 33 -4.84 58.75 27.36
CA PHE A 33 -6.30 58.58 27.25
C PHE A 33 -6.89 59.19 25.96
N GLY A 34 -6.07 59.79 25.10
CA GLY A 34 -6.50 60.52 23.90
C GLY A 34 -5.39 60.69 22.86
N ASN A 35 -5.64 61.49 21.82
CA ASN A 35 -4.72 61.68 20.70
C ASN A 35 -3.39 62.31 21.16
N THR A 36 -2.34 61.49 21.31
CA THR A 36 -0.97 61.96 21.53
C THR A 36 -0.20 61.85 20.23
N PHE A 37 0.33 62.96 19.72
CA PHE A 37 1.20 62.99 18.55
C PHE A 37 2.56 63.58 18.91
N ILE A 38 3.62 62.84 18.63
CA ILE A 38 5.01 63.28 18.80
C ILE A 38 5.58 63.58 17.42
N ALA A 39 5.71 64.87 17.10
CA ALA A 39 6.14 65.35 15.79
C ALA A 39 7.64 65.09 15.51
N THR A 40 8.08 65.42 14.29
CA THR A 40 9.49 65.36 13.86
C THR A 40 10.44 65.93 14.90
N SER A 41 11.52 65.21 15.23
CA SER A 41 12.51 65.61 16.24
C SER A 41 11.97 65.76 17.67
N GLY A 42 10.71 65.40 17.93
CA GLY A 42 10.11 65.39 19.25
C GLY A 42 10.44 64.11 20.02
N GLU A 43 10.62 64.21 21.33
CA GLU A 43 10.78 63.05 22.21
C GLU A 43 9.95 63.24 23.49
N MET A 44 9.12 62.25 23.80
CA MET A 44 8.38 62.17 25.07
C MET A 44 8.94 61.02 25.89
N GLY A 45 9.64 61.34 26.97
CA GLY A 45 10.25 60.35 27.85
C GLY A 45 9.31 59.88 28.96
N ILE A 46 9.16 58.57 29.08
CA ILE A 46 8.64 57.88 30.25
C ILE A 46 9.81 57.64 31.21
N ILE A 47 9.81 58.36 32.32
CA ILE A 47 10.84 58.29 33.36
C ILE A 47 10.23 57.67 34.63
N GLY A 48 10.83 56.60 35.15
CA GLY A 48 10.37 55.94 36.39
C GLY A 48 9.68 54.60 36.13
N VAL A 49 8.56 54.31 36.83
CA VAL A 49 8.04 52.94 36.99
C VAL A 49 7.30 52.38 35.76
N GLN A 50 6.11 52.91 35.42
CA GLN A 50 5.23 52.25 34.45
C GLN A 50 4.32 53.24 33.69
N HIS A 51 4.26 53.10 32.36
CA HIS A 51 3.24 53.71 31.51
C HIS A 51 2.05 52.77 31.33
N ASN A 52 0.83 53.26 31.52
CA ASN A 52 -0.38 52.46 31.31
C ASN A 52 -1.05 52.86 29.98
N PHE A 53 -1.04 51.95 29.00
CA PHE A 53 -1.83 52.12 27.79
C PHE A 53 -3.30 51.81 28.11
N GLN A 54 -4.18 52.80 28.00
CA GLN A 54 -5.60 52.63 28.31
C GLN A 54 -6.45 52.78 27.05
N GLN A 55 -7.49 51.97 26.94
CA GLN A 55 -8.51 52.16 25.91
C GLN A 55 -9.22 53.49 26.19
N GLY A 56 -9.05 54.48 25.33
CA GLY A 56 -9.73 55.76 25.47
C GLY A 56 -11.22 55.62 25.10
N SER A 57 -12.05 56.51 25.64
CA SER A 57 -13.50 56.53 25.40
C SER A 57 -13.97 57.55 24.35
N GLY A 58 -13.05 58.25 23.66
CA GLY A 58 -13.35 59.18 22.55
C GLY A 58 -12.10 59.80 21.88
N GLY A 59 -12.23 60.29 20.63
CA GLY A 59 -11.14 60.86 19.81
C GLY A 59 -10.98 60.17 18.44
N GLU A 60 -10.08 60.67 17.58
CA GLU A 60 -9.76 60.04 16.28
C GLU A 60 -8.95 58.74 16.45
N LEU A 61 -8.15 58.63 17.53
CA LEU A 61 -7.38 57.43 17.90
C LEU A 61 -7.24 57.27 19.44
N PRO A 62 -8.32 56.93 20.18
CA PRO A 62 -8.28 56.78 21.63
C PRO A 62 -7.36 55.62 22.06
N GLY A 63 -6.30 55.92 22.82
CA GLY A 63 -5.35 54.93 23.35
C GLY A 63 -4.10 54.70 22.50
N ILE A 64 -4.03 55.28 21.29
CA ILE A 64 -2.85 55.21 20.42
C ILE A 64 -1.95 56.43 20.64
N VAL A 65 -0.66 56.20 20.84
CA VAL A 65 0.37 57.25 20.80
C VAL A 65 0.99 57.23 19.40
N LYS A 66 0.80 58.28 18.62
CA LYS A 66 1.38 58.38 17.28
C LYS A 66 2.72 59.10 17.34
N THR A 67 3.73 58.59 16.66
CA THR A 67 5.01 59.28 16.51
C THR A 67 5.39 59.39 15.03
N GLU A 68 6.07 60.47 14.66
CA GLU A 68 6.47 60.69 13.28
C GLU A 68 7.46 59.60 12.82
N ARG A 69 7.11 58.91 11.72
CA ARG A 69 7.92 57.84 11.12
C ARG A 69 8.92 58.36 10.09
N THR A 70 8.66 59.53 9.51
CA THR A 70 9.54 60.15 8.53
C THR A 70 10.74 60.77 9.24
N ALA A 71 11.95 60.48 8.79
CA ALA A 71 13.14 61.12 9.34
C ALA A 71 13.11 62.65 9.12
N PRO A 72 13.41 63.48 10.13
CA PRO A 72 13.78 63.10 11.50
C PRO A 72 12.57 62.65 12.33
N GLN A 73 12.66 61.45 12.91
CA GLN A 73 11.55 60.79 13.60
C GLN A 73 11.14 61.47 14.91
N GLY A 74 9.94 61.15 15.39
CA GLY A 74 9.49 61.41 16.75
C GLY A 74 9.54 60.14 17.61
N TYR A 75 9.77 60.26 18.91
CA TYR A 75 9.95 59.10 19.79
C TYR A 75 9.10 59.19 21.06
N LEU A 76 8.40 58.10 21.38
CA LEU A 76 8.05 57.80 22.77
C LEU A 76 9.22 57.03 23.37
N SER A 77 9.92 57.60 24.35
CA SER A 77 11.12 56.98 24.93
C SER A 77 10.88 56.41 26.32
N PHE A 78 11.57 55.32 26.64
CA PHE A 78 11.56 54.68 27.95
C PHE A 78 12.94 54.75 28.58
N SER A 79 13.08 55.42 29.72
CA SER A 79 14.34 55.46 30.47
C SER A 79 14.68 54.07 31.03
N ASP A 80 15.91 53.92 31.54
CA ASP A 80 16.27 52.70 32.27
C ASP A 80 15.32 52.45 33.46
N GLY A 81 14.84 51.21 33.58
CA GLY A 81 13.83 50.78 34.54
C GLY A 81 12.39 51.10 34.18
N ALA A 82 12.13 51.87 33.11
CA ALA A 82 10.77 52.21 32.71
C ALA A 82 10.08 51.05 31.98
N THR A 83 8.87 50.73 32.45
CA THR A 83 8.01 49.67 31.92
C THR A 83 6.70 50.22 31.36
N TYR A 84 5.90 49.36 30.75
CA TYR A 84 4.50 49.66 30.43
C TYR A 84 3.60 48.46 30.72
N GLN A 85 2.30 48.68 30.71
CA GLN A 85 1.29 47.62 30.75
C GLN A 85 0.12 47.91 29.80
N SER A 86 -0.72 46.89 29.59
CA SER A 86 -2.00 47.00 28.88
C SER A 86 -1.90 47.41 27.40
N ALA A 87 -0.76 47.16 26.74
CA ALA A 87 -0.66 47.34 25.30
C ALA A 87 -1.51 46.30 24.56
N THR A 88 -2.32 46.76 23.62
CA THR A 88 -3.29 45.96 22.85
C THR A 88 -3.46 46.52 21.44
N ASP A 89 -4.21 45.82 20.58
CA ASP A 89 -4.58 46.34 19.25
C ASP A 89 -5.24 47.74 19.31
N ASN A 90 -5.94 48.05 20.40
CA ASN A 90 -6.57 49.36 20.62
C ASN A 90 -5.70 50.36 21.42
N ALA A 91 -4.55 49.96 21.94
CA ALA A 91 -3.72 50.82 22.76
C ALA A 91 -2.23 50.47 22.64
N HIS A 92 -1.51 51.20 21.79
CA HIS A 92 -0.09 50.99 21.49
C HIS A 92 0.52 52.23 20.83
N VAL A 93 1.78 52.16 20.44
CA VAL A 93 2.47 53.21 19.69
C VAL A 93 2.40 52.96 18.19
N ASP A 94 1.79 53.88 17.45
CA ASP A 94 1.86 53.91 15.98
C ASP A 94 3.03 54.81 15.56
N GLY A 95 4.22 54.22 15.51
CA GLY A 95 5.46 54.92 15.17
C GLY A 95 6.68 54.34 15.90
N TYR A 96 7.74 55.14 16.00
CA TYR A 96 8.97 54.79 16.72
C TYR A 96 8.84 54.92 18.24
N VAL A 97 9.32 53.87 18.91
CA VAL A 97 9.62 53.86 20.35
C VAL A 97 11.12 53.75 20.54
N ARG A 98 11.67 54.57 21.45
CA ARG A 98 13.07 54.48 21.89
C ARG A 98 13.15 53.87 23.28
N THR A 99 14.15 53.04 23.55
CA THR A 99 14.39 52.51 24.90
C THR A 99 15.85 52.70 25.30
N TYR A 100 16.07 53.02 26.56
CA TYR A 100 17.38 53.09 27.20
C TYR A 100 17.53 52.03 28.30
N ASN A 101 16.65 51.02 28.32
CA ASN A 101 16.63 49.98 29.33
C ASN A 101 17.87 49.09 29.28
N THR A 102 18.39 48.77 30.47
CA THR A 102 19.44 47.75 30.66
C THR A 102 18.88 46.33 30.79
N SER A 103 17.57 46.21 31.08
CA SER A 103 16.80 44.96 31.13
C SER A 103 16.18 44.64 29.77
N ALA A 104 15.68 43.40 29.61
CA ALA A 104 14.96 43.01 28.39
C ALA A 104 13.75 43.93 28.18
N PHE A 105 13.49 44.28 26.92
CA PHE A 105 12.47 45.25 26.57
C PHE A 105 11.62 44.74 25.41
N THR A 106 10.30 44.94 25.52
CA THR A 106 9.35 44.70 24.43
C THR A 106 8.85 46.04 23.98
N PHE A 107 8.93 46.34 22.69
CA PHE A 107 8.46 47.61 22.15
C PHE A 107 6.93 47.58 22.03
N PRO A 108 6.19 48.53 22.64
CA PRO A 108 4.73 48.61 22.56
C PRO A 108 4.27 49.16 21.19
N ILE A 109 4.74 48.61 20.08
CA ILE A 109 4.59 49.18 18.72
C ILE A 109 3.51 48.47 17.90
N GLY A 110 2.96 49.19 16.91
CA GLY A 110 1.95 48.71 15.97
C GLY A 110 1.76 49.66 14.80
N ASN A 111 0.62 49.58 14.11
CA ASN A 111 0.27 50.44 12.95
C ASN A 111 -1.00 51.29 13.19
N GLY A 112 -1.40 51.47 14.45
CA GLY A 112 -2.63 52.15 14.85
C GLY A 112 -3.87 51.27 14.90
N THR A 113 -3.83 50.07 14.30
CA THR A 113 -4.94 49.10 14.33
C THR A 113 -4.55 47.75 14.89
N VAL A 114 -3.28 47.40 14.79
CA VAL A 114 -2.75 46.10 15.17
C VAL A 114 -1.49 46.29 15.99
N TYR A 115 -1.46 45.63 17.15
CA TYR A 115 -0.31 45.55 18.03
C TYR A 115 0.66 44.45 17.57
N ARG A 116 1.92 44.84 17.35
CA ARG A 116 2.97 44.00 16.76
C ARG A 116 4.30 44.24 17.47
N PRO A 117 4.39 43.79 18.73
CA PRO A 117 5.60 44.00 19.50
C PRO A 117 6.80 43.30 18.86
N LEU A 118 7.94 43.97 19.01
CA LEU A 118 9.27 43.41 18.84
C LEU A 118 9.91 43.38 20.23
N SER A 119 10.65 42.33 20.57
CA SER A 119 11.39 42.27 21.83
C SER A 119 12.89 42.11 21.62
N ILE A 120 13.68 42.72 22.49
CA ILE A 120 15.13 42.55 22.59
C ILE A 120 15.50 42.00 23.97
N PRO A 121 16.56 41.17 24.09
CA PRO A 121 17.08 40.73 25.37
C PRO A 121 17.70 41.89 26.15
N ALA A 122 18.07 41.64 27.42
CA ALA A 122 18.70 42.64 28.27
C ALA A 122 20.04 43.12 27.68
N PRO A 123 20.18 44.41 27.32
CA PRO A 123 21.44 44.92 26.77
C PRO A 123 22.58 44.97 27.80
N GLY A 124 22.26 44.99 29.11
CA GLY A 124 23.24 45.00 30.20
C GLY A 124 24.00 46.33 30.37
N SER A 125 23.77 47.32 29.52
CA SER A 125 24.34 48.67 29.59
C SER A 125 23.41 49.67 28.91
N PRO A 126 23.38 50.94 29.37
CA PRO A 126 22.46 51.95 28.85
C PRO A 126 22.82 52.30 27.41
N THR A 127 22.09 51.72 26.48
CA THR A 127 22.25 51.88 25.03
C THR A 127 20.86 52.11 24.45
N SER A 128 20.77 52.95 23.41
CA SER A 128 19.48 53.24 22.77
C SER A 128 19.18 52.22 21.68
N TYR A 129 17.97 51.68 21.72
CA TYR A 129 17.37 50.96 20.60
C TYR A 129 16.06 51.63 20.23
N GLU A 130 15.76 51.70 18.95
CA GLU A 130 14.60 52.37 18.40
C GLU A 130 13.87 51.41 17.48
N ALA A 131 12.57 51.22 17.65
CA ALA A 131 11.82 50.28 16.82
C ALA A 131 10.48 50.83 16.37
N ALA A 132 10.08 50.42 15.16
CA ALA A 132 8.77 50.71 14.59
C ALA A 132 8.27 49.50 13.77
N TYR A 133 6.95 49.32 13.72
CA TYR A 133 6.30 48.25 12.96
C TYR A 133 5.58 48.80 11.73
N PHE A 134 5.67 48.13 10.59
CA PHE A 134 5.03 48.52 9.35
C PHE A 134 4.21 47.35 8.78
N SER A 135 2.90 47.55 8.65
CA SER A 135 1.98 46.61 8.00
C SER A 135 1.85 46.93 6.51
N VAL A 136 2.97 46.84 5.80
CA VAL A 136 3.03 47.06 4.35
C VAL A 136 4.00 46.06 3.73
N ASN A 137 3.72 45.67 2.49
CA ASN A 137 4.62 44.84 1.72
C ASN A 137 6.00 45.49 1.65
N PRO A 138 7.09 44.82 2.10
CA PRO A 138 8.43 45.40 2.09
C PRO A 138 8.86 45.92 0.71
N SER A 139 8.43 45.27 -0.38
CA SER A 139 8.75 45.69 -1.75
C SER A 139 7.96 46.89 -2.26
N MET A 140 6.94 47.31 -1.52
CA MET A 140 6.15 48.51 -1.78
C MET A 140 6.37 49.59 -0.72
N ALA A 141 7.29 49.36 0.22
CA ALA A 141 7.56 50.28 1.32
C ALA A 141 8.19 51.59 0.82
N THR A 142 7.85 52.69 1.50
CA THR A 142 8.46 54.01 1.29
C THR A 142 9.29 54.48 2.49
N LEU A 143 9.21 53.77 3.61
CA LEU A 143 9.90 54.05 4.87
C LEU A 143 10.39 52.73 5.48
N PRO A 144 11.43 52.73 6.34
CA PRO A 144 12.37 53.82 6.59
C PRO A 144 13.25 54.12 5.37
N ALA A 145 14.24 55.01 5.53
CA ALA A 145 15.25 55.24 4.49
C ALA A 145 15.93 53.92 4.11
N GLY A 146 16.04 53.65 2.80
CA GLY A 146 16.51 52.37 2.26
C GLY A 146 15.40 51.51 1.65
N ALA A 147 14.13 51.82 1.91
CA ALA A 147 13.00 51.24 1.18
C ALA A 147 12.95 51.72 -0.29
N PRO A 148 12.34 50.95 -1.22
CA PRO A 148 11.66 49.67 -1.01
C PRO A 148 12.62 48.49 -0.87
N PHE A 149 12.17 47.45 -0.17
CA PHE A 149 12.95 46.23 0.11
C PHE A 149 12.52 45.10 -0.82
N SER A 150 13.32 44.82 -1.85
CA SER A 150 12.99 43.82 -2.87
C SER A 150 12.81 42.42 -2.28
N SER A 151 11.66 41.79 -2.52
CA SER A 151 11.35 40.43 -2.06
C SER A 151 12.07 39.35 -2.87
N THR A 152 12.75 39.71 -3.96
CA THR A 152 13.50 38.78 -4.81
C THR A 152 15.01 38.87 -4.60
N SER A 153 15.49 39.88 -3.88
CA SER A 153 16.90 39.99 -3.50
C SER A 153 17.15 39.17 -2.24
N LEU A 154 17.40 37.87 -2.42
CA LEU A 154 17.51 36.90 -1.33
C LEU A 154 18.98 36.49 -1.13
N GLY A 155 19.43 36.51 0.13
CA GLY A 155 20.73 35.98 0.53
C GLY A 155 20.73 34.44 0.60
N THR A 156 21.90 33.88 0.87
CA THR A 156 22.12 32.42 0.85
C THR A 156 21.08 31.64 1.68
N GLY A 157 20.38 30.73 1.01
CA GLY A 157 19.42 29.80 1.60
C GLY A 157 18.03 30.40 1.90
N VAL A 158 17.81 31.70 1.72
CA VAL A 158 16.48 32.31 1.84
C VAL A 158 15.73 32.12 0.51
N VAL A 159 14.52 31.57 0.55
CA VAL A 159 13.69 31.31 -0.66
C VAL A 159 12.41 32.13 -0.71
N GLY A 160 12.12 32.89 0.34
CA GLY A 160 10.98 33.78 0.40
C GLY A 160 11.01 34.66 1.64
N VAL A 161 10.33 35.80 1.56
CA VAL A 161 10.17 36.77 2.64
C VAL A 161 8.72 37.24 2.73
N SER A 162 8.29 37.69 3.90
CA SER A 162 6.92 38.13 4.14
C SER A 162 6.54 39.27 3.20
N PRO A 163 5.45 39.13 2.43
CA PRO A 163 4.91 40.23 1.63
C PRO A 163 3.93 41.10 2.43
N VAL A 164 3.78 40.88 3.75
CA VAL A 164 2.72 41.49 4.57
C VAL A 164 3.24 42.61 5.45
N GLU A 165 4.39 42.40 6.10
CA GLU A 165 4.83 43.27 7.19
C GLU A 165 6.35 43.23 7.39
N TYR A 166 6.88 44.25 8.07
CA TYR A 166 8.26 44.29 8.55
C TYR A 166 8.39 45.20 9.78
N TRP A 167 9.52 45.09 10.45
CA TRP A 167 9.95 45.96 11.54
C TRP A 167 11.19 46.72 11.14
N ASP A 168 11.32 47.93 11.64
CA ASP A 168 12.57 48.66 11.67
C ASP A 168 13.13 48.63 13.09
N LEU A 169 14.43 48.41 13.23
CA LEU A 169 15.14 48.41 14.50
C LEU A 169 16.49 49.10 14.30
N ASP A 170 16.65 50.26 14.91
CA ASP A 170 17.92 50.99 14.95
C ASP A 170 18.63 50.77 16.29
N GLY A 171 19.95 50.67 16.24
CA GLY A 171 20.84 50.43 17.36
C GLY A 171 22.29 50.17 16.90
N THR A 172 23.24 50.65 17.69
CA THR A 172 24.69 50.50 17.39
C THR A 172 25.33 49.28 18.05
N VAL A 173 24.62 48.64 18.98
CA VAL A 173 25.10 47.47 19.73
C VAL A 173 24.38 46.22 19.22
N ALA A 174 25.12 45.12 19.11
CA ALA A 174 24.58 43.87 18.61
C ALA A 174 23.55 43.26 19.57
N THR A 175 22.45 42.77 19.03
CA THR A 175 21.35 42.17 19.80
C THR A 175 20.68 41.04 19.00
N THR A 176 19.79 40.30 19.64
CA THR A 176 18.82 39.41 18.98
C THR A 176 17.42 40.01 19.08
N VAL A 177 16.53 39.58 18.21
CA VAL A 177 15.14 40.06 18.20
C VAL A 177 14.17 38.91 18.34
N THR A 178 13.03 39.18 18.98
CA THR A 178 11.85 38.32 18.93
C THR A 178 10.73 39.06 18.22
N LEU A 179 10.31 38.56 17.07
CA LEU A 179 9.18 39.05 16.30
C LEU A 179 7.91 38.31 16.69
N THR A 180 6.77 38.96 16.52
CA THR A 180 5.44 38.38 16.81
C THR A 180 4.57 38.39 15.55
N TRP A 181 3.69 37.40 15.42
CA TRP A 181 2.73 37.33 14.32
C TRP A 181 1.32 36.99 14.80
N ASN A 182 0.35 37.18 13.91
CA ASN A 182 -0.99 36.59 14.04
C ASN A 182 -1.48 36.03 12.69
N ALA A 183 -2.74 35.60 12.61
CA ALA A 183 -3.32 35.04 11.40
C ALA A 183 -3.21 35.97 10.16
N ALA A 184 -3.25 37.29 10.35
CA ALA A 184 -3.15 38.28 9.28
C ALA A 184 -1.76 38.36 8.65
N SER A 185 -0.72 37.86 9.34
CA SER A 185 0.65 37.76 8.82
C SER A 185 0.79 36.75 7.67
N ASN A 186 -0.23 35.91 7.44
CA ASN A 186 -0.30 34.91 6.36
C ASN A 186 0.93 33.98 6.27
N LEU A 187 1.52 33.63 7.43
CA LEU A 187 2.74 32.83 7.47
C LEU A 187 2.51 31.36 7.07
N ASN A 188 1.27 30.87 7.12
CA ASN A 188 0.94 29.53 6.62
C ASN A 188 1.27 29.39 5.13
N THR A 189 0.96 30.42 4.34
CA THR A 189 1.27 30.45 2.91
C THR A 189 2.77 30.61 2.68
N LEU A 190 3.42 31.51 3.41
CA LEU A 190 4.86 31.76 3.28
C LEU A 190 5.68 30.50 3.60
N ALA A 191 5.36 29.81 4.69
CA ALA A 191 6.11 28.66 5.20
C ALA A 191 5.65 27.30 4.67
N GLY A 192 4.69 27.26 3.73
CA GLY A 192 4.15 26.01 3.20
C GLY A 192 3.47 25.12 4.26
N GLY A 193 2.94 25.72 5.33
CA GLY A 193 2.34 25.00 6.47
C GLY A 193 3.32 24.51 7.54
N VAL A 194 4.61 24.83 7.42
CA VAL A 194 5.67 24.21 8.22
C VAL A 194 6.34 25.25 9.12
N LEU A 195 6.02 25.21 10.41
CA LEU A 195 6.48 26.21 11.37
C LEU A 195 8.02 26.28 11.42
N ALA A 196 8.70 25.14 11.31
CA ALA A 196 10.16 25.03 11.36
C ALA A 196 10.90 25.67 10.16
N ASN A 197 10.19 26.08 9.10
CA ASN A 197 10.79 26.74 7.93
C ASN A 197 11.03 28.23 8.16
N LEU A 198 10.33 28.85 9.12
CA LEU A 198 10.41 30.29 9.34
C LEU A 198 11.77 30.73 9.90
N ARG A 199 12.29 31.86 9.43
CA ARG A 199 13.48 32.53 9.97
C ARG A 199 13.21 34.00 10.16
N VAL A 200 13.93 34.61 11.10
CA VAL A 200 14.10 36.07 11.07
C VAL A 200 15.06 36.37 9.93
N VAL A 201 14.68 37.29 9.05
CA VAL A 201 15.56 37.81 7.99
C VAL A 201 15.69 39.31 8.13
N GLY A 202 16.86 39.84 7.77
CA GLY A 202 17.14 41.27 7.74
C GLY A 202 17.55 41.73 6.35
N TYR A 203 17.03 42.87 5.89
CA TYR A 203 17.44 43.48 4.63
C TYR A 203 18.70 44.31 4.85
N ASN A 204 19.84 43.77 4.42
CA ASN A 204 21.13 44.38 4.67
C ASN A 204 21.31 45.60 3.75
N SER A 205 21.53 46.77 4.35
CA SER A 205 21.56 48.04 3.64
C SER A 205 22.78 48.19 2.71
N SER A 206 23.82 47.38 2.90
CA SER A 206 25.03 47.39 2.06
C SER A 206 24.94 46.39 0.90
N THR A 207 24.45 45.18 1.15
CA THR A 207 24.37 44.11 0.13
C THR A 207 23.05 44.15 -0.64
N THR A 208 22.04 44.88 -0.16
CA THR A 208 20.70 44.99 -0.74
C THR A 208 19.96 43.65 -0.85
N THR A 209 20.25 42.73 0.07
CA THR A 209 19.67 41.37 0.12
C THR A 209 19.10 41.04 1.49
N TRP A 210 18.06 40.19 1.51
CA TRP A 210 17.54 39.58 2.72
C TRP A 210 18.47 38.47 3.23
N GLU A 211 19.11 38.70 4.37
CA GLU A 211 20.05 37.78 4.98
C GLU A 211 19.38 37.02 6.15
N ASN A 212 19.72 35.74 6.29
CA ASN A 212 19.17 34.88 7.33
C ASN A 212 19.77 35.18 8.70
N LEU A 213 18.96 35.69 9.63
CA LEU A 213 19.31 35.95 11.02
C LEU A 213 18.97 34.76 11.95
N GLY A 214 18.43 33.68 11.39
CA GLY A 214 18.21 32.40 12.05
C GLY A 214 16.89 32.28 12.82
N GLN A 215 16.77 31.16 13.53
CA GLN A 215 15.65 30.82 14.43
C GLN A 215 16.23 30.14 15.67
N ALA A 216 16.33 30.86 16.79
CA ALA A 216 16.74 30.29 18.09
C ALA A 216 15.56 29.63 18.80
N ALA A 217 14.39 30.24 18.71
CA ALA A 217 13.16 29.78 19.33
C ALA A 217 11.97 30.15 18.45
N ILE A 218 10.97 29.27 18.39
CA ILE A 218 9.70 29.52 17.73
C ILE A 218 8.58 28.92 18.57
N THR A 219 7.47 29.65 18.71
CA THR A 219 6.28 29.19 19.44
C THR A 219 5.00 29.59 18.71
N GLY A 220 3.89 28.88 18.95
CA GLY A 220 2.58 29.23 18.41
C GLY A 220 2.16 28.46 17.16
N MET A 221 1.23 29.01 16.38
CA MET A 221 0.64 28.39 15.18
C MET A 221 0.68 29.36 13.99
N LEU A 222 0.99 28.86 12.79
CA LEU A 222 1.09 29.68 11.56
C LEU A 222 -0.23 30.38 11.17
N SER A 223 -1.37 29.75 11.47
CA SER A 223 -2.73 30.29 11.27
C SER A 223 -3.27 31.05 12.48
N GLY A 224 -2.50 31.14 13.56
CA GLY A 224 -2.85 31.80 14.81
C GLY A 224 -1.79 32.82 15.20
N THR A 225 -1.50 32.94 16.49
CA THR A 225 -0.44 33.79 17.01
C THR A 225 0.83 33.01 17.31
N GLY A 226 1.96 33.70 17.37
CA GLY A 226 3.21 33.11 17.81
C GLY A 226 4.38 34.09 17.83
N THR A 227 5.55 33.56 18.18
CA THR A 227 6.80 34.33 18.32
C THR A 227 7.97 33.62 17.65
N LEU A 228 8.88 34.41 17.08
CA LEU A 228 10.10 33.93 16.42
C LEU A 228 11.30 34.74 16.86
N THR A 229 12.28 34.08 17.47
CA THR A 229 13.52 34.69 17.95
C THR A 229 14.67 34.43 16.98
N SER A 230 15.43 35.46 16.59
CA SER A 230 16.62 35.31 15.76
C SER A 230 17.69 34.49 16.48
N ALA A 231 18.44 33.66 15.74
CA ALA A 231 19.53 32.87 16.32
C ALA A 231 20.86 33.63 16.33
N LEU A 232 21.06 34.48 15.32
CA LEU A 232 22.26 35.28 15.18
C LEU A 232 22.07 36.61 15.91
N SER A 233 23.10 37.01 16.65
CA SER A 233 23.23 38.37 17.15
C SER A 233 23.74 39.27 16.02
N PHE A 234 23.14 40.44 15.87
CA PHE A 234 23.45 41.37 14.79
C PHE A 234 23.36 42.82 15.27
N VAL A 235 24.13 43.71 14.64
CA VAL A 235 24.01 45.16 14.87
C VAL A 235 22.79 45.66 14.09
N PRO A 236 21.77 46.23 14.74
CA PRO A 236 20.52 46.60 14.06
C PRO A 236 20.72 47.57 12.90
N ASN A 237 21.57 48.60 13.05
CA ASN A 237 21.88 49.57 11.98
C ASN A 237 22.47 48.97 10.69
N THR A 238 22.86 47.69 10.68
CA THR A 238 23.25 46.98 9.45
C THR A 238 22.05 46.70 8.54
N TYR A 239 20.85 46.59 9.11
CA TYR A 239 19.63 46.17 8.42
C TYR A 239 18.58 47.27 8.47
N SER A 240 18.01 47.61 7.31
CA SER A 240 16.96 48.64 7.19
C SER A 240 15.55 48.09 7.36
N ALA A 241 15.39 46.76 7.39
CA ALA A 241 14.14 46.09 7.70
C ALA A 241 14.40 44.69 8.24
N LEU A 242 13.54 44.24 9.15
CA LEU A 242 13.47 42.88 9.68
C LEU A 242 12.10 42.29 9.35
N THR A 243 12.04 41.05 8.90
CA THR A 243 10.76 40.36 8.67
C THR A 243 10.90 38.84 8.79
N PHE A 244 9.81 38.12 8.51
CA PHE A 244 9.80 36.67 8.39
C PHE A 244 10.30 36.24 7.02
N GLY A 245 11.21 35.28 6.99
CA GLY A 245 11.63 34.60 5.78
C GLY A 245 11.47 33.10 5.91
N VAL A 246 11.71 32.38 4.81
CA VAL A 246 11.70 30.92 4.77
C VAL A 246 12.98 30.41 4.15
N MET A 247 13.47 29.30 4.68
CA MET A 247 14.68 28.65 4.19
C MET A 247 14.35 27.60 3.13
N ALA A 248 15.32 27.41 2.25
CA ALA A 248 15.33 26.32 1.30
C ALA A 248 15.42 24.97 2.05
N SER A 249 14.59 24.01 1.68
CA SER A 249 14.53 22.67 2.28
C SER A 249 14.07 21.62 1.26
N PRO A 250 14.47 20.34 1.42
CA PRO A 250 13.85 19.24 0.69
C PRO A 250 12.40 19.03 1.16
N ASP A 251 11.55 18.54 0.27
CA ASP A 251 10.16 18.12 0.55
C ASP A 251 9.91 16.86 -0.28
N LEU A 252 9.91 15.70 0.37
CA LEU A 252 9.65 14.45 -0.33
C LEU A 252 8.15 14.24 -0.48
N SER A 253 7.76 13.47 -1.48
CA SER A 253 6.40 12.98 -1.64
C SER A 253 6.48 11.60 -2.26
N ILE A 254 5.53 10.74 -1.93
CA ILE A 254 5.52 9.35 -2.38
C ILE A 254 4.23 9.02 -3.12
N SER A 255 4.33 8.21 -4.18
CA SER A 255 3.20 7.59 -4.85
C SER A 255 3.48 6.12 -5.12
N LEU A 256 2.44 5.28 -5.04
CA LEU A 256 2.49 3.86 -5.36
C LEU A 256 1.67 3.60 -6.62
N GLY A 257 2.22 2.83 -7.55
CA GLY A 257 1.50 2.36 -8.73
C GLY A 257 0.90 0.97 -8.52
N GLN A 258 0.34 0.42 -9.59
CA GLN A 258 -0.27 -0.92 -9.57
C GLN A 258 0.80 -2.00 -9.75
N PRO A 259 0.68 -3.16 -9.06
CA PRO A 259 1.54 -4.30 -9.30
C PRO A 259 1.50 -4.73 -10.77
N SER A 260 2.69 -4.97 -11.34
CA SER A 260 2.84 -5.44 -12.72
C SER A 260 3.86 -6.58 -12.78
N PRO A 261 3.55 -7.73 -13.41
CA PRO A 261 2.22 -8.09 -13.94
C PRO A 261 1.15 -8.18 -12.84
N VAL A 262 -0.12 -8.43 -13.21
CA VAL A 262 -1.21 -8.61 -12.25
C VAL A 262 -0.87 -9.71 -11.24
N LEU A 263 -1.36 -9.57 -10.01
CA LEU A 263 -1.02 -10.47 -8.92
C LEU A 263 -1.54 -11.90 -9.19
N VAL A 264 -0.60 -12.84 -9.24
CA VAL A 264 -0.87 -14.28 -9.39
C VAL A 264 -0.20 -15.01 -8.22
N ALA A 265 -0.92 -15.90 -7.55
CA ALA A 265 -0.40 -16.67 -6.42
C ALA A 265 0.85 -17.47 -6.80
N GLY A 266 1.94 -17.29 -6.06
CA GLY A 266 3.24 -17.93 -6.29
C GLY A 266 4.10 -17.29 -7.38
N VAL A 267 3.63 -16.22 -8.03
CA VAL A 267 4.38 -15.49 -9.06
C VAL A 267 4.76 -14.10 -8.56
N THR A 268 6.03 -13.74 -8.70
CA THR A 268 6.52 -12.43 -8.30
C THR A 268 6.06 -11.34 -9.27
N SER A 269 5.44 -10.29 -8.73
CA SER A 269 5.09 -9.05 -9.42
C SER A 269 5.94 -7.90 -8.88
N SER A 270 6.06 -6.82 -9.64
CA SER A 270 6.74 -5.60 -9.20
C SER A 270 5.73 -4.54 -8.80
N LEU A 271 5.84 -4.01 -7.58
CA LEU A 271 5.11 -2.83 -7.12
C LEU A 271 5.96 -1.58 -7.40
N PRO A 272 5.59 -0.74 -8.38
CA PRO A 272 6.31 0.48 -8.67
C PRO A 272 5.98 1.57 -7.64
N ILE A 273 6.99 2.31 -7.21
CA ILE A 273 6.90 3.40 -6.24
C ILE A 273 7.70 4.57 -6.79
N SER A 274 7.16 5.78 -6.70
CA SER A 274 7.86 7.00 -7.06
C SER A 274 8.03 7.87 -5.82
N VAL A 275 9.26 8.32 -5.58
CA VAL A 275 9.59 9.31 -4.55
C VAL A 275 10.08 10.56 -5.26
N SER A 276 9.43 11.70 -5.02
CA SER A 276 9.73 12.98 -5.67
C SER A 276 10.12 14.01 -4.64
N ASN A 277 11.16 14.79 -4.92
CA ASN A 277 11.49 15.96 -4.12
C ASN A 277 10.81 17.19 -4.75
N ILE A 278 9.72 17.64 -4.15
CA ILE A 278 8.99 18.85 -4.55
C ILE A 278 9.49 20.10 -3.81
N GLY A 279 10.52 19.94 -2.98
CA GLY A 279 11.15 21.02 -2.22
C GLY A 279 12.06 21.89 -3.07
N SER A 280 12.66 22.88 -2.42
CA SER A 280 13.52 23.87 -3.07
C SER A 280 15.01 23.50 -3.06
N GLU A 281 15.40 22.49 -2.27
CA GLU A 281 16.78 22.00 -2.17
C GLU A 281 16.87 20.50 -2.40
N ALA A 282 18.06 20.04 -2.77
CA ALA A 282 18.34 18.61 -2.83
C ALA A 282 18.35 17.98 -1.43
N THR A 283 17.97 16.70 -1.33
CA THR A 283 18.14 15.94 -0.08
C THR A 283 19.62 15.76 0.23
N THR A 284 20.06 16.13 1.44
CA THR A 284 21.46 15.97 1.89
C THR A 284 21.67 14.80 2.86
N ASN A 285 20.58 14.29 3.41
CA ASN A 285 20.56 13.21 4.38
C ASN A 285 19.98 11.93 3.76
N PRO A 286 20.19 10.75 4.38
CA PRO A 286 19.62 9.50 3.88
C PRO A 286 18.10 9.60 3.71
N ILE A 287 17.62 8.98 2.63
CA ILE A 287 16.20 8.84 2.31
C ILE A 287 15.79 7.44 2.72
N THR A 288 14.70 7.34 3.47
CA THR A 288 14.09 6.07 3.87
C THR A 288 12.73 5.96 3.22
N VAL A 289 12.42 4.79 2.66
CA VAL A 289 11.10 4.40 2.16
C VAL A 289 10.66 3.18 2.94
N THR A 290 9.49 3.24 3.58
CA THR A 290 8.91 2.12 4.34
C THR A 290 7.64 1.63 3.68
N LEU A 291 7.39 0.32 3.71
CA LEU A 291 6.16 -0.29 3.19
C LEU A 291 5.65 -1.36 4.15
N THR A 292 4.33 -1.44 4.28
CA THR A 292 3.64 -2.50 5.03
C THR A 292 2.77 -3.31 4.07
N PHE A 293 2.88 -4.64 4.17
CA PHE A 293 2.14 -5.59 3.34
C PHE A 293 1.20 -6.45 4.19
N PRO A 294 0.04 -6.87 3.64
CA PRO A 294 -0.78 -7.89 4.29
C PRO A 294 -0.04 -9.25 4.36
N ALA A 295 -0.38 -10.06 5.36
CA ALA A 295 0.33 -11.30 5.72
C ALA A 295 0.23 -12.41 4.66
N ASP A 296 -0.68 -12.26 3.70
CA ASP A 296 -0.89 -13.17 2.58
C ASP A 296 0.04 -12.88 1.38
N LEU A 297 0.96 -11.92 1.51
CA LEU A 297 2.02 -11.62 0.54
C LEU A 297 3.41 -11.92 1.12
N THR A 298 4.35 -12.33 0.27
CA THR A 298 5.76 -12.47 0.61
C THR A 298 6.64 -11.51 -0.20
N VAL A 299 7.71 -11.04 0.44
CA VAL A 299 8.73 -10.15 -0.13
C VAL A 299 10.11 -10.75 0.24
N PRO A 300 11.12 -10.72 -0.65
CA PRO A 300 12.48 -11.13 -0.31
C PRO A 300 13.00 -10.40 0.92
N THR A 301 13.70 -11.12 1.81
CA THR A 301 14.20 -10.56 3.08
C THR A 301 15.20 -9.43 2.87
N THR A 302 15.98 -9.48 1.79
CA THR A 302 16.85 -8.40 1.32
C THR A 302 16.80 -8.30 -0.20
N PHE A 303 16.84 -7.09 -0.73
CA PHE A 303 16.94 -6.83 -2.18
C PHE A 303 17.43 -5.40 -2.43
N THR A 304 17.77 -5.09 -3.69
CA THR A 304 18.14 -3.74 -4.12
C THR A 304 17.20 -3.30 -5.23
N THR A 305 16.91 -2.00 -5.29
CA THR A 305 16.04 -1.43 -6.32
C THR A 305 16.42 0.02 -6.60
N GLY A 306 16.82 0.31 -7.84
CA GLY A 306 17.51 1.57 -8.16
C GLY A 306 18.74 1.77 -7.26
N ASN A 307 18.80 2.91 -6.57
CA ASN A 307 19.87 3.25 -5.62
C ASN A 307 19.53 2.91 -4.15
N PHE A 308 18.51 2.08 -3.92
CA PHE A 308 18.05 1.72 -2.58
C PHE A 308 18.47 0.30 -2.20
N GLY A 309 19.01 0.16 -0.99
CA GLY A 309 19.15 -1.13 -0.31
C GLY A 309 17.95 -1.38 0.60
N CYS A 310 17.28 -2.52 0.42
CA CYS A 310 16.05 -2.85 1.11
C CYS A 310 16.20 -4.09 2.00
N GLU A 311 15.59 -4.04 3.18
CA GLU A 311 15.52 -5.14 4.14
C GLU A 311 14.10 -5.29 4.69
N VAL A 312 13.73 -6.51 5.08
CA VAL A 312 12.43 -6.83 5.68
C VAL A 312 12.61 -7.24 7.13
N ALA A 313 11.98 -6.50 8.03
CA ALA A 313 11.93 -6.83 9.45
C ALA A 313 10.49 -6.68 9.96
N SER A 314 10.00 -7.69 10.68
CA SER A 314 8.66 -7.67 11.30
C SER A 314 7.51 -7.32 10.35
N GLY A 315 7.58 -7.74 9.08
CA GLY A 315 6.55 -7.48 8.07
C GLY A 315 6.59 -6.08 7.43
N VAL A 316 7.61 -5.28 7.73
CA VAL A 316 7.86 -3.97 7.13
C VAL A 316 9.08 -4.05 6.21
N VAL A 317 8.93 -3.60 4.97
CA VAL A 317 10.07 -3.37 4.06
C VAL A 317 10.62 -1.97 4.35
N SER A 318 11.92 -1.87 4.60
CA SER A 318 12.64 -0.61 4.77
C SER A 318 13.72 -0.50 3.69
N CYS A 319 13.60 0.49 2.82
CA CYS A 319 14.54 0.78 1.74
C CYS A 319 15.26 2.09 2.03
N THR A 320 16.60 2.11 2.00
CA THR A 320 17.40 3.31 2.30
C THR A 320 18.34 3.67 1.14
N SER A 321 18.54 4.96 0.91
CA SER A 321 19.52 5.49 -0.05
C SER A 321 20.19 6.75 0.48
N THR A 322 21.47 6.93 0.15
CA THR A 322 22.23 8.16 0.40
C THR A 322 22.39 9.02 -0.85
N THR A 323 21.81 8.60 -1.97
CA THR A 323 21.90 9.36 -3.23
C THR A 323 20.92 10.55 -3.19
N PRO A 324 21.40 11.80 -3.32
CA PRO A 324 20.53 12.97 -3.30
C PRO A 324 19.46 12.94 -4.40
N ILE A 325 18.23 13.33 -4.07
CA ILE A 325 17.21 13.71 -5.04
C ILE A 325 17.22 15.23 -5.15
N ALA A 326 17.59 15.76 -6.32
CA ALA A 326 17.59 17.20 -6.58
C ALA A 326 16.18 17.80 -6.48
N ALA A 327 16.08 19.11 -6.22
CA ALA A 327 14.81 19.83 -6.25
C ALA A 327 14.08 19.62 -7.59
N GLY A 328 12.81 19.23 -7.55
CA GLY A 328 11.99 18.91 -8.72
C GLY A 328 12.27 17.55 -9.37
N ALA A 329 13.22 16.75 -8.85
CA ALA A 329 13.53 15.44 -9.40
C ALA A 329 12.78 14.31 -8.67
N SER A 330 12.75 13.13 -9.29
CA SER A 330 12.14 11.92 -8.73
C SER A 330 13.03 10.69 -8.92
N THR A 331 12.85 9.71 -8.06
CA THR A 331 13.44 8.37 -8.17
C THR A 331 12.34 7.31 -8.07
N THR A 332 12.55 6.17 -8.71
CA THR A 332 11.59 5.06 -8.68
C THR A 332 12.17 3.84 -8.01
N LEU A 333 11.34 3.14 -7.23
CA LEU A 333 11.61 1.83 -6.66
C LEU A 333 10.65 0.81 -7.27
N ALA A 334 11.11 -0.42 -7.39
CA ALA A 334 10.37 -1.56 -7.91
C ALA A 334 10.46 -2.69 -6.88
N VAL A 335 9.44 -2.80 -6.02
CA VAL A 335 9.45 -3.74 -4.89
C VAL A 335 8.84 -5.08 -5.32
N PRO A 336 9.59 -6.20 -5.22
CA PRO A 336 9.08 -7.51 -5.60
C PRO A 336 8.07 -8.02 -4.56
N VAL A 337 6.88 -8.41 -4.99
CA VAL A 337 5.80 -8.96 -4.16
C VAL A 337 5.31 -10.28 -4.74
N THR A 338 5.16 -11.30 -3.92
CA THR A 338 4.69 -12.64 -4.34
C THR A 338 3.49 -13.04 -3.48
N PRO A 339 2.26 -13.09 -4.03
CA PRO A 339 1.09 -13.52 -3.28
C PRO A 339 1.18 -15.00 -2.89
N THR A 340 0.71 -15.34 -1.70
CA THR A 340 0.54 -16.72 -1.26
C THR A 340 -0.79 -17.29 -1.77
N PRO A 341 -1.00 -18.63 -1.75
CA PRO A 341 -2.29 -19.23 -2.08
C PRO A 341 -3.47 -18.68 -1.26
N ALA A 342 -3.22 -18.20 -0.04
CA ALA A 342 -4.25 -17.61 0.82
C ALA A 342 -4.77 -16.24 0.32
N ALA A 343 -4.01 -15.57 -0.55
CA ALA A 343 -4.40 -14.28 -1.10
C ALA A 343 -5.39 -14.39 -2.28
N ILE A 344 -5.64 -15.59 -2.82
CA ILE A 344 -6.48 -15.76 -4.02
C ILE A 344 -7.89 -15.20 -3.77
N GLY A 345 -8.34 -14.32 -4.68
CA GLY A 345 -9.61 -13.62 -4.56
C GLY A 345 -9.57 -12.35 -3.70
N SER A 346 -8.47 -12.08 -2.98
CA SER A 346 -8.29 -10.85 -2.21
C SER A 346 -7.85 -9.69 -3.11
N PHE A 347 -8.07 -8.46 -2.63
CA PHE A 347 -7.56 -7.21 -3.23
C PHE A 347 -6.54 -6.59 -2.26
N PRO A 348 -5.25 -6.96 -2.36
CA PRO A 348 -4.24 -6.44 -1.45
C PRO A 348 -4.14 -4.91 -1.48
N THR A 349 -3.96 -4.33 -0.30
CA THR A 349 -3.72 -2.89 -0.10
C THR A 349 -2.29 -2.69 0.39
N PHE A 350 -1.57 -1.79 -0.26
CA PHE A 350 -0.20 -1.43 0.02
C PHE A 350 -0.17 -0.02 0.61
N THR A 351 0.51 0.15 1.74
CA THR A 351 0.75 1.47 2.32
C THR A 351 2.24 1.69 2.43
N GLY A 352 2.71 2.81 1.92
CA GLY A 352 4.11 3.20 1.96
C GLY A 352 4.30 4.62 2.46
N GLY A 353 5.47 4.87 3.05
CA GLY A 353 5.90 6.19 3.45
C GLY A 353 7.31 6.50 2.95
N THR A 354 7.66 7.77 2.88
CA THR A 354 9.02 8.24 2.65
C THR A 354 9.42 9.24 3.73
N ASN A 355 10.72 9.37 3.98
CA ASN A 355 11.23 10.30 4.97
C ASN A 355 12.68 10.68 4.66
N THR A 356 13.05 11.92 4.93
CA THR A 356 14.43 12.39 5.05
C THR A 356 14.50 13.46 6.15
N PRO A 357 15.60 13.56 6.91
CA PRO A 357 15.78 14.68 7.82
C PRO A 357 15.61 16.02 7.11
N THR A 358 15.02 17.00 7.79
CA THR A 358 14.72 18.36 7.25
C THR A 358 13.70 18.42 6.11
N ASP A 359 12.96 17.33 5.87
CA ASP A 359 11.77 17.37 5.03
C ASP A 359 10.78 18.42 5.56
N SER A 360 10.41 19.37 4.72
CA SER A 360 9.52 20.43 5.14
C SER A 360 8.10 19.92 5.40
N ASN A 361 7.53 19.04 4.59
CA ASN A 361 6.10 18.71 4.67
C ASN A 361 5.84 17.21 4.92
N PRO A 362 5.93 16.72 6.16
CA PRO A 362 5.67 15.30 6.45
C PRO A 362 4.26 14.77 6.10
N ALA A 363 3.30 15.61 5.73
CA ALA A 363 1.92 15.19 5.47
C ALA A 363 1.73 14.52 4.09
N ASN A 364 2.59 14.80 3.11
CA ASN A 364 2.56 14.18 1.76
C ASN A 364 3.48 12.93 1.67
N ASN A 365 4.08 12.54 2.79
CA ASN A 365 5.07 11.46 2.90
C ASN A 365 4.45 10.09 3.12
N THR A 366 3.16 9.91 2.80
CA THR A 366 2.45 8.63 2.88
C THR A 366 1.53 8.45 1.67
N ALA A 367 1.48 7.25 1.13
CA ALA A 367 0.56 6.88 0.07
C ALA A 367 0.04 5.45 0.26
N THR A 368 -1.20 5.22 -0.17
CA THR A 368 -1.88 3.92 -0.11
C THR A 368 -2.46 3.59 -1.48
N VAL A 369 -2.30 2.35 -1.93
CA VAL A 369 -2.90 1.84 -3.16
C VAL A 369 -3.50 0.46 -2.93
N THR A 370 -4.71 0.24 -3.43
CA THR A 370 -5.33 -1.09 -3.50
C THR A 370 -5.21 -1.62 -4.92
N SER A 371 -4.86 -2.90 -5.04
CA SER A 371 -4.81 -3.57 -6.34
C SER A 371 -6.15 -3.45 -7.09
N VAL A 372 -6.10 -3.22 -8.40
CA VAL A 372 -7.29 -3.09 -9.25
C VAL A 372 -7.93 -4.42 -9.65
N SER A 373 -7.24 -5.53 -9.41
CA SER A 373 -7.70 -6.88 -9.72
C SER A 373 -7.44 -7.81 -8.56
N ALA A 374 -8.38 -8.73 -8.30
CA ALA A 374 -8.17 -9.77 -7.31
C ALA A 374 -6.97 -10.65 -7.67
N VAL A 375 -6.27 -11.17 -6.66
CA VAL A 375 -5.18 -12.13 -6.87
C VAL A 375 -5.71 -13.38 -7.57
N GLN A 376 -5.09 -13.74 -8.68
CA GLN A 376 -5.48 -14.89 -9.50
C GLN A 376 -4.73 -16.17 -9.08
N PRO A 377 -5.32 -17.36 -9.29
CA PRO A 377 -4.57 -18.60 -9.21
C PRO A 377 -3.50 -18.67 -10.31
N ALA A 378 -2.43 -19.44 -10.08
CA ALA A 378 -1.45 -19.75 -11.12
C ALA A 378 -2.05 -20.66 -12.21
N THR A 379 -1.35 -20.76 -13.34
CA THR A 379 -1.65 -21.75 -14.38
C THR A 379 -0.67 -22.91 -14.23
N LEU A 380 -1.20 -24.09 -13.91
CA LEU A 380 -0.45 -25.34 -13.83
C LEU A 380 -0.52 -26.05 -15.18
N VAL A 381 0.58 -26.63 -15.66
CA VAL A 381 0.59 -27.35 -16.94
C VAL A 381 0.98 -28.81 -16.73
N VAL A 382 0.11 -29.72 -17.15
CA VAL A 382 0.31 -31.16 -17.00
C VAL A 382 0.10 -31.88 -18.34
N SER A 383 1.06 -32.76 -18.68
CA SER A 383 0.95 -33.68 -19.80
C SER A 383 0.59 -35.05 -19.23
N VAL A 384 -0.65 -35.50 -19.42
CA VAL A 384 -1.12 -36.77 -18.85
C VAL A 384 -1.30 -37.80 -19.96
N LYS A 385 -0.89 -39.05 -19.75
CA LYS A 385 -1.32 -40.19 -20.57
C LYS A 385 -2.24 -41.11 -19.77
N ALA A 386 -3.32 -41.58 -20.38
CA ALA A 386 -4.20 -42.61 -19.84
C ALA A 386 -4.68 -43.57 -20.94
N TRP A 387 -5.23 -44.71 -20.55
CA TRP A 387 -5.77 -45.70 -21.47
C TRP A 387 -7.12 -46.19 -20.95
N LEU A 388 -8.08 -46.40 -21.85
CA LEU A 388 -9.40 -46.92 -21.52
C LEU A 388 -9.48 -48.38 -21.96
N GLN A 389 -9.83 -49.30 -21.05
CA GLN A 389 -9.98 -50.70 -21.43
C GLN A 389 -11.06 -50.90 -22.51
N GLY A 390 -12.15 -50.13 -22.47
CA GLY A 390 -13.23 -50.22 -23.45
C GLY A 390 -12.74 -49.98 -24.87
N ALA A 391 -12.25 -48.77 -25.15
CA ALA A 391 -11.72 -48.41 -26.47
C ALA A 391 -10.38 -49.11 -26.79
N GLY A 392 -9.57 -49.45 -25.78
CA GLY A 392 -8.25 -50.06 -25.91
C GLY A 392 -8.21 -51.57 -26.12
N ALA A 393 -9.32 -52.27 -25.85
CA ALA A 393 -9.48 -53.71 -26.05
C ALA A 393 -10.58 -53.99 -27.07
N GLN A 394 -10.49 -55.04 -27.89
CA GLN A 394 -11.45 -55.37 -28.95
C GLN A 394 -12.91 -55.33 -28.47
N THR A 395 -13.85 -54.89 -29.32
CA THR A 395 -15.28 -54.69 -28.96
C THR A 395 -16.00 -55.90 -28.35
N ASN A 396 -15.51 -57.11 -28.62
CA ASN A 396 -16.04 -58.37 -28.08
C ASN A 396 -15.18 -58.99 -26.96
N SER A 397 -14.03 -58.42 -26.64
CA SER A 397 -13.08 -59.01 -25.71
C SER A 397 -12.31 -57.94 -24.92
N PRO A 398 -12.55 -57.80 -23.60
CA PRO A 398 -11.88 -56.80 -22.78
C PRO A 398 -10.41 -57.10 -22.48
N THR A 399 -9.89 -58.26 -22.90
CA THR A 399 -8.53 -58.73 -22.61
C THR A 399 -7.61 -58.72 -23.83
N LEU A 400 -8.15 -58.58 -25.03
CA LEU A 400 -7.38 -58.57 -26.27
C LEU A 400 -7.22 -57.14 -26.78
N ALA A 401 -5.98 -56.70 -26.95
CA ALA A 401 -5.69 -55.38 -27.52
C ALA A 401 -6.17 -55.27 -28.97
N ASN A 402 -6.40 -54.03 -29.42
CA ASN A 402 -6.64 -53.73 -30.83
C ASN A 402 -5.39 -54.04 -31.67
N ALA A 403 -5.59 -54.43 -32.92
CA ALA A 403 -4.52 -54.89 -33.80
C ALA A 403 -3.48 -53.81 -34.14
N ASP A 404 -3.89 -52.55 -34.15
CA ASP A 404 -3.03 -51.39 -34.41
C ASP A 404 -2.32 -50.86 -33.14
N GLY A 405 -2.60 -51.43 -31.97
CA GLY A 405 -2.03 -50.99 -30.70
C GLY A 405 -2.55 -49.64 -30.19
N LEU A 406 -3.58 -49.08 -30.83
CA LEU A 406 -4.21 -47.81 -30.47
C LEU A 406 -5.60 -48.03 -29.86
N MET A 407 -6.11 -47.08 -29.07
CA MET A 407 -7.53 -47.08 -28.70
C MET A 407 -8.38 -46.85 -29.95
N ARG A 408 -9.60 -47.37 -29.99
CA ARG A 408 -10.56 -47.06 -31.05
C ARG A 408 -11.17 -45.68 -30.85
N ASP A 409 -11.53 -45.04 -31.94
CA ASP A 409 -12.22 -43.74 -31.99
C ASP A 409 -13.64 -43.86 -32.60
N ASP A 410 -14.33 -44.98 -32.33
CA ASP A 410 -15.64 -45.30 -32.91
C ASP A 410 -16.67 -44.17 -32.68
N LEU A 411 -16.65 -43.55 -31.49
CA LEU A 411 -17.52 -42.41 -31.16
C LEU A 411 -17.27 -41.19 -32.06
N ARG A 412 -16.00 -40.89 -32.37
CA ARG A 412 -15.63 -39.79 -33.27
C ARG A 412 -16.03 -40.11 -34.70
N VAL A 413 -15.75 -41.33 -35.17
CA VAL A 413 -16.12 -41.81 -36.51
C VAL A 413 -17.64 -41.76 -36.71
N ALA A 414 -18.42 -42.08 -35.67
CA ALA A 414 -19.88 -42.02 -35.69
C ALA A 414 -20.44 -40.60 -35.49
N GLY A 415 -19.60 -39.58 -35.25
CA GLY A 415 -20.05 -38.21 -34.99
C GLY A 415 -20.82 -38.05 -33.68
N LEU A 416 -20.56 -38.92 -32.69
CA LEU A 416 -21.29 -38.99 -31.42
C LEU A 416 -20.63 -38.20 -30.28
N LEU A 417 -19.37 -37.77 -30.43
CA LEU A 417 -18.71 -36.99 -29.39
C LEU A 417 -19.43 -35.65 -29.16
N PRO A 418 -19.84 -35.32 -27.91
CA PRO A 418 -20.49 -34.06 -27.63
C PRO A 418 -19.50 -32.92 -27.80
N THR A 419 -19.98 -31.78 -28.30
CA THR A 419 -19.15 -30.57 -28.45
C THR A 419 -18.88 -29.86 -27.13
N THR A 420 -19.66 -30.17 -26.08
CA THR A 420 -19.51 -29.65 -24.72
C THR A 420 -19.14 -30.80 -23.81
N GLU A 421 -18.28 -30.53 -22.81
CA GLU A 421 -17.88 -31.56 -21.86
C GLU A 421 -19.10 -32.17 -21.13
N PRO A 422 -19.15 -33.51 -20.94
CA PRO A 422 -20.32 -34.21 -20.39
C PRO A 422 -20.37 -34.25 -18.86
N TYR A 423 -19.29 -33.88 -18.17
CA TYR A 423 -19.14 -34.13 -16.73
C TYR A 423 -20.02 -33.19 -15.90
N THR A 424 -20.22 -31.94 -16.33
CA THR A 424 -21.21 -31.05 -15.70
C THR A 424 -22.61 -31.65 -15.75
N ALA A 425 -23.03 -32.22 -16.90
CA ALA A 425 -24.33 -32.86 -17.04
C ALA A 425 -24.45 -34.17 -16.22
N LEU A 426 -23.33 -34.86 -15.98
CA LEU A 426 -23.24 -36.02 -15.08
C LEU A 426 -23.23 -35.62 -13.59
N GLY A 427 -23.32 -34.32 -13.27
CA GLY A 427 -23.43 -33.82 -11.90
C GLY A 427 -22.11 -33.55 -11.19
N TYR A 428 -20.97 -33.57 -11.90
CA TYR A 428 -19.69 -33.22 -11.28
C TYR A 428 -19.68 -31.73 -10.96
N SER A 429 -19.41 -31.40 -9.69
CA SER A 429 -19.23 -30.01 -9.26
C SER A 429 -17.84 -29.48 -9.62
N ALA A 430 -17.68 -28.15 -9.70
CA ALA A 430 -16.37 -27.51 -9.92
C ALA A 430 -15.63 -27.94 -11.21
N VAL A 431 -16.37 -28.39 -12.22
CA VAL A 431 -15.86 -28.59 -13.58
C VAL A 431 -15.93 -27.24 -14.31
N VAL A 432 -14.85 -26.87 -14.98
CA VAL A 432 -14.85 -25.71 -15.89
C VAL A 432 -15.55 -26.15 -17.18
N ALA A 433 -16.81 -25.73 -17.36
CA ALA A 433 -17.55 -26.00 -18.58
C ALA A 433 -16.76 -25.49 -19.80
N THR A 434 -16.53 -26.37 -20.75
CA THR A 434 -15.73 -26.08 -21.95
C THR A 434 -16.34 -26.76 -23.17
N SER A 435 -15.97 -26.29 -24.35
CA SER A 435 -16.42 -26.83 -25.63
C SER A 435 -15.26 -26.98 -26.60
N ILE A 436 -15.44 -27.84 -27.59
CA ILE A 436 -14.46 -28.08 -28.66
C ILE A 436 -14.96 -27.53 -29.98
N ALA A 437 -14.02 -27.05 -30.80
CA ALA A 437 -14.32 -26.67 -32.18
C ALA A 437 -14.53 -27.93 -33.05
N PRO A 438 -15.37 -27.88 -34.10
CA PRO A 438 -15.57 -29.03 -35.00
C PRO A 438 -14.29 -29.54 -35.67
N SER A 439 -13.27 -28.70 -35.82
CA SER A 439 -11.96 -29.10 -36.36
C SER A 439 -11.24 -30.12 -35.49
N VAL A 440 -11.50 -30.15 -34.19
CA VAL A 440 -10.83 -31.06 -33.23
C VAL A 440 -11.22 -32.52 -33.48
N THR A 441 -12.48 -32.78 -33.85
CA THR A 441 -12.96 -34.14 -34.16
C THR A 441 -12.69 -34.57 -35.61
N ALA A 442 -12.17 -33.67 -36.45
CA ALA A 442 -11.74 -33.98 -37.82
C ALA A 442 -10.36 -34.68 -37.85
N THR A 443 -9.56 -34.56 -36.79
CA THR A 443 -8.27 -35.24 -36.66
C THR A 443 -8.43 -36.76 -36.68
N THR A 444 -7.52 -37.45 -37.37
CA THR A 444 -7.49 -38.91 -37.53
C THR A 444 -6.12 -39.48 -37.17
N GLY A 445 -5.95 -40.81 -37.14
CA GLY A 445 -4.69 -41.44 -36.77
C GLY A 445 -4.46 -41.46 -35.26
N ALA A 446 -3.20 -41.47 -34.81
CA ALA A 446 -2.85 -41.54 -33.39
C ALA A 446 -3.48 -40.41 -32.54
N ASP A 447 -3.62 -39.22 -33.12
CA ASP A 447 -4.11 -38.01 -32.45
C ASP A 447 -5.64 -37.86 -32.50
N ALA A 448 -6.35 -38.84 -33.07
CA ALA A 448 -7.81 -38.80 -33.15
C ALA A 448 -8.42 -38.85 -31.76
N ILE A 449 -9.47 -38.06 -31.52
CA ILE A 449 -10.15 -38.03 -30.22
C ILE A 449 -10.96 -39.31 -30.01
N VAL A 450 -10.71 -39.99 -28.89
CA VAL A 450 -11.43 -41.18 -28.41
C VAL A 450 -12.66 -40.75 -27.62
N ASP A 451 -12.46 -39.90 -26.60
CA ASP A 451 -13.53 -39.40 -25.75
C ASP A 451 -13.10 -38.18 -24.90
N TRP A 452 -14.06 -37.57 -24.20
CA TRP A 452 -13.82 -36.66 -23.09
C TRP A 452 -13.28 -37.40 -21.86
N ILE A 453 -12.30 -36.80 -21.19
CA ILE A 453 -11.73 -37.30 -19.92
C ILE A 453 -11.67 -36.18 -18.89
N LEU A 454 -11.77 -36.52 -17.60
CA LEU A 454 -11.78 -35.55 -16.51
C LEU A 454 -10.52 -35.71 -15.65
N LEU A 455 -9.71 -34.65 -15.60
CA LEU A 455 -8.59 -34.56 -14.67
C LEU A 455 -9.06 -33.96 -13.34
N GLU A 456 -8.63 -34.54 -12.23
CA GLU A 456 -8.78 -33.95 -10.90
C GLU A 456 -7.40 -33.65 -10.29
N LEU A 457 -7.25 -32.44 -9.76
CA LEU A 457 -6.16 -32.12 -8.84
C LEU A 457 -6.70 -32.22 -7.41
N ARG A 458 -6.05 -33.05 -6.59
CA ARG A 458 -6.41 -33.29 -5.19
C ARG A 458 -5.32 -32.79 -4.26
N ASP A 459 -5.74 -32.29 -3.10
CA ASP A 459 -4.85 -31.68 -2.11
C ASP A 459 -3.80 -32.69 -1.60
N ALA A 460 -2.53 -32.30 -1.53
CA ALA A 460 -1.44 -33.20 -1.13
C ALA A 460 -1.49 -33.61 0.36
N ASN A 461 -2.16 -32.84 1.22
CA ASN A 461 -2.31 -33.14 2.64
C ASN A 461 -3.66 -33.81 2.94
N GLN A 462 -4.68 -33.59 2.10
CA GLN A 462 -6.02 -34.16 2.24
C GLN A 462 -6.51 -34.70 0.88
N PRO A 463 -6.13 -35.94 0.49
CA PRO A 463 -6.36 -36.46 -0.87
C PRO A 463 -7.85 -36.69 -1.22
N THR A 464 -8.75 -36.65 -0.24
CA THR A 464 -10.22 -36.64 -0.44
C THR A 464 -10.74 -35.31 -0.97
N THR A 465 -9.97 -34.22 -0.81
CA THR A 465 -10.35 -32.87 -1.23
C THR A 465 -9.93 -32.62 -2.67
N VAL A 466 -10.91 -32.42 -3.55
CA VAL A 466 -10.69 -32.02 -4.95
C VAL A 466 -10.52 -30.50 -5.03
N VAL A 467 -9.33 -30.05 -5.41
CA VAL A 467 -8.99 -28.64 -5.59
C VAL A 467 -9.53 -28.10 -6.91
N ARG A 468 -9.42 -28.90 -7.98
CA ARG A 468 -9.86 -28.51 -9.32
C ARG A 468 -10.24 -29.71 -10.16
N ARG A 469 -11.26 -29.55 -11.00
CA ARG A 469 -11.59 -30.48 -12.09
C ARG A 469 -11.46 -29.79 -13.44
N GLN A 470 -10.79 -30.45 -14.36
CA GLN A 470 -10.57 -29.95 -15.71
C GLN A 470 -10.95 -31.02 -16.73
N ALA A 471 -11.99 -30.75 -17.52
CA ALA A 471 -12.31 -31.59 -18.67
C ALA A 471 -11.26 -31.40 -19.77
N ALA A 472 -10.88 -32.51 -20.39
CA ALA A 472 -9.86 -32.63 -21.41
C ALA A 472 -10.27 -33.71 -22.44
N LEU A 473 -9.45 -33.93 -23.45
CA LEU A 473 -9.72 -34.90 -24.51
C LEU A 473 -8.68 -36.01 -24.48
N LEU A 474 -9.12 -37.25 -24.66
CA LEU A 474 -8.26 -38.41 -24.77
C LEU A 474 -8.04 -38.76 -26.24
N GLN A 475 -6.78 -38.92 -26.66
CA GLN A 475 -6.38 -39.33 -28.01
C GLN A 475 -6.14 -40.83 -28.12
N ARG A 476 -6.13 -41.37 -29.34
CA ARG A 476 -6.02 -42.83 -29.59
C ARG A 476 -4.70 -43.44 -29.09
N ASP A 477 -3.64 -42.65 -28.99
CA ASP A 477 -2.34 -43.06 -28.46
C ASP A 477 -2.17 -42.82 -26.94
N GLY A 478 -3.26 -42.41 -26.28
CA GLY A 478 -3.36 -42.25 -24.84
C GLY A 478 -3.00 -40.87 -24.32
N ASP A 479 -2.59 -39.93 -25.18
CA ASP A 479 -2.37 -38.54 -24.75
C ASP A 479 -3.68 -37.87 -24.31
N ILE A 480 -3.62 -37.16 -23.18
CA ILE A 480 -4.68 -36.29 -22.70
C ILE A 480 -4.29 -34.84 -23.02
N VAL A 481 -5.08 -34.21 -23.88
CA VAL A 481 -4.83 -32.89 -24.43
C VAL A 481 -5.94 -31.91 -24.04
N ALA A 482 -5.63 -30.62 -24.11
CA ALA A 482 -6.59 -29.55 -23.95
C ALA A 482 -7.67 -29.57 -25.05
N THR A 483 -8.66 -28.67 -24.96
CA THR A 483 -9.78 -28.63 -25.91
C THR A 483 -9.42 -28.16 -27.31
N ASP A 484 -8.16 -27.78 -27.56
CA ASP A 484 -7.62 -27.55 -28.90
C ASP A 484 -7.20 -28.86 -29.60
N GLY A 485 -7.18 -29.99 -28.87
CA GLY A 485 -6.79 -31.30 -29.39
C GLY A 485 -5.27 -31.50 -29.52
N VAL A 486 -4.43 -30.59 -29.00
CA VAL A 486 -2.97 -30.63 -29.20
C VAL A 486 -2.19 -30.27 -27.93
N SER A 487 -2.57 -29.21 -27.23
CA SER A 487 -1.75 -28.67 -26.12
C SER A 487 -1.86 -29.54 -24.86
N PRO A 488 -0.82 -29.59 -24.00
CA PRO A 488 -0.95 -30.12 -22.65
C PRO A 488 -2.05 -29.40 -21.86
N VAL A 489 -2.61 -30.07 -20.86
CA VAL A 489 -3.73 -29.52 -20.11
C VAL A 489 -3.25 -28.44 -19.15
N SER A 490 -3.85 -27.25 -19.28
CA SER A 490 -3.64 -26.12 -18.38
C SER A 490 -4.74 -26.06 -17.33
N ILE A 491 -4.37 -25.97 -16.05
CA ILE A 491 -5.30 -26.01 -14.91
C ILE A 491 -5.03 -24.81 -14.01
N LEU A 492 -6.04 -23.98 -13.77
CA LEU A 492 -5.94 -22.86 -12.84
C LEU A 492 -5.99 -23.33 -11.39
N ALA A 493 -4.85 -23.29 -10.70
CA ALA A 493 -4.68 -23.61 -9.29
C ALA A 493 -3.34 -23.04 -8.77
N PRO A 494 -3.17 -22.87 -7.45
CA PRO A 494 -1.89 -22.45 -6.88
C PRO A 494 -0.73 -23.37 -7.30
N THR A 495 0.48 -22.84 -7.43
CA THR A 495 1.69 -23.69 -7.57
C THR A 495 1.89 -24.51 -6.30
N GLY A 496 2.16 -25.81 -6.44
CA GLY A 496 2.28 -26.71 -5.30
C GLY A 496 2.28 -28.19 -5.68
N SER A 497 2.28 -29.06 -4.67
CA SER A 497 2.17 -30.50 -4.87
C SER A 497 0.72 -30.94 -4.89
N TYR A 498 0.36 -31.81 -5.83
CA TYR A 498 -1.01 -32.33 -5.99
C TYR A 498 -1.00 -33.81 -6.30
N TYR A 499 -2.02 -34.53 -5.83
CA TYR A 499 -2.36 -35.81 -6.43
C TYR A 499 -3.11 -35.57 -7.74
N VAL A 500 -2.64 -36.18 -8.81
CA VAL A 500 -3.31 -36.14 -10.12
C VAL A 500 -4.17 -37.39 -10.26
N ALA A 501 -5.45 -37.22 -10.58
CA ALA A 501 -6.37 -38.30 -10.86
C ALA A 501 -7.00 -38.15 -12.25
N VAL A 502 -7.30 -39.29 -12.88
CA VAL A 502 -8.05 -39.39 -14.13
C VAL A 502 -9.38 -40.07 -13.88
N ARG A 503 -10.47 -39.46 -14.35
CA ARG A 503 -11.83 -40.01 -14.31
C ARG A 503 -12.42 -40.02 -15.71
N HIS A 504 -13.33 -40.97 -15.93
CA HIS A 504 -14.04 -41.14 -17.17
C HIS A 504 -15.51 -41.44 -16.89
N ARG A 505 -16.40 -41.21 -17.85
CA ARG A 505 -17.86 -41.34 -17.65
C ARG A 505 -18.31 -42.75 -17.25
N ASN A 506 -17.63 -43.78 -17.74
CA ASN A 506 -18.05 -45.18 -17.58
C ASN A 506 -16.89 -46.16 -17.31
N HIS A 507 -15.76 -45.63 -16.82
CA HIS A 507 -14.63 -46.42 -16.36
C HIS A 507 -14.29 -46.07 -14.91
N LEU A 508 -13.68 -47.00 -14.17
CA LEU A 508 -13.17 -46.70 -12.83
C LEU A 508 -11.89 -45.86 -12.97
N GLY A 509 -11.96 -44.60 -12.54
CA GLY A 509 -10.83 -43.69 -12.46
C GLY A 509 -9.69 -44.16 -11.53
N ALA A 510 -8.52 -43.55 -11.72
CA ALA A 510 -7.29 -43.84 -10.99
C ALA A 510 -6.58 -42.54 -10.58
N MET A 511 -5.78 -42.59 -9.52
CA MET A 511 -4.97 -41.47 -9.01
C MET A 511 -3.54 -41.94 -8.76
N LEU A 512 -2.58 -41.03 -8.84
CA LEU A 512 -1.20 -41.30 -8.43
C LEU A 512 -1.11 -41.73 -6.96
N GLU A 513 -0.19 -42.64 -6.65
CA GLU A 513 0.10 -43.02 -5.26
C GLU A 513 0.75 -41.89 -4.46
N THR A 514 1.54 -41.05 -5.12
CA THR A 514 2.26 -39.91 -4.53
C THR A 514 1.90 -38.61 -5.24
N SER A 515 2.02 -37.49 -4.51
CA SER A 515 1.77 -36.17 -5.08
C SER A 515 2.96 -35.72 -5.95
N VAL A 516 2.67 -34.90 -6.96
CA VAL A 516 3.65 -34.33 -7.88
C VAL A 516 3.63 -32.81 -7.81
N GLY A 517 4.81 -32.19 -7.91
CA GLY A 517 4.94 -30.74 -7.99
C GLY A 517 4.45 -30.23 -9.35
N LEU A 518 3.48 -29.32 -9.32
CA LEU A 518 2.92 -28.66 -10.49
C LEU A 518 3.21 -27.16 -10.45
N SER A 519 3.54 -26.61 -11.61
CA SER A 519 3.83 -25.18 -11.83
C SER A 519 3.45 -24.80 -13.26
N GLY A 520 3.84 -23.62 -13.73
CA GLY A 520 3.71 -23.23 -15.14
C GLY A 520 4.59 -24.04 -16.10
N THR A 521 5.52 -24.86 -15.60
CA THR A 521 6.31 -25.79 -16.40
C THR A 521 5.56 -27.11 -16.57
N VAL A 522 5.61 -27.69 -17.78
CA VAL A 522 4.95 -28.96 -18.09
C VAL A 522 5.50 -30.08 -17.21
N THR A 523 4.63 -30.67 -16.39
CA THR A 523 4.92 -31.89 -15.63
C THR A 523 4.27 -33.10 -16.33
N SER A 524 5.05 -34.16 -16.57
CA SER A 524 4.57 -35.38 -17.22
C SER A 524 4.01 -36.37 -16.19
N VAL A 525 2.83 -36.93 -16.47
CA VAL A 525 2.19 -38.00 -15.69
C VAL A 525 1.72 -39.09 -16.66
N ASN A 526 2.04 -40.36 -16.40
CA ASN A 526 1.72 -41.43 -17.35
C ASN A 526 1.05 -42.62 -16.65
N PHE A 527 -0.26 -42.74 -16.78
CA PHE A 527 -1.04 -43.86 -16.23
C PHE A 527 -0.99 -45.12 -17.11
N THR A 528 -0.27 -45.12 -18.24
CA THR A 528 -0.24 -46.26 -19.17
C THR A 528 0.93 -47.20 -18.96
N ASN A 529 1.83 -46.88 -18.03
CA ASN A 529 3.03 -47.64 -17.67
C ASN A 529 2.97 -48.06 -16.18
N THR A 530 4.11 -48.50 -15.62
CA THR A 530 4.23 -48.95 -14.23
C THR A 530 4.18 -47.82 -13.18
N THR A 531 3.55 -46.68 -13.49
CA THR A 531 3.36 -45.60 -12.52
C THR A 531 2.49 -46.10 -11.37
N ALA A 532 2.96 -45.88 -10.14
CA ALA A 532 2.24 -46.35 -8.97
C ALA A 532 0.97 -45.53 -8.75
N THR A 533 -0.13 -46.24 -8.48
CA THR A 533 -1.46 -45.66 -8.30
C THR A 533 -1.94 -45.86 -6.87
N TYR A 534 -2.79 -44.94 -6.41
CA TYR A 534 -3.41 -45.03 -5.10
C TYR A 534 -4.23 -46.32 -4.97
N GLY A 535 -4.15 -46.95 -3.80
CA GLY A 535 -4.85 -48.19 -3.51
C GLY A 535 -4.22 -49.41 -4.21
N ALA A 536 -4.98 -50.49 -4.31
CA ALA A 536 -4.49 -51.74 -4.90
C ALA A 536 -5.19 -52.01 -6.24
N ASN A 537 -4.41 -52.22 -7.31
CA ASN A 537 -4.93 -52.59 -8.63
C ASN A 537 -5.97 -51.59 -9.19
N ALA A 538 -5.69 -50.30 -9.07
CA ALA A 538 -6.53 -49.22 -9.61
C ALA A 538 -6.79 -49.33 -11.12
N GLN A 539 -5.99 -50.13 -11.81
CA GLN A 539 -5.96 -50.28 -13.26
C GLN A 539 -5.85 -51.77 -13.65
N THR A 540 -6.18 -52.06 -14.90
CA THR A 540 -5.99 -53.36 -15.54
C THR A 540 -4.94 -53.28 -16.65
N SER A 541 -4.40 -54.41 -17.13
CA SER A 541 -3.44 -54.42 -18.22
C SER A 541 -4.05 -55.02 -19.48
N VAL A 542 -3.98 -54.29 -20.60
CA VAL A 542 -4.39 -54.75 -21.93
C VAL A 542 -3.27 -54.42 -22.91
N GLY A 543 -2.75 -55.44 -23.61
CA GLY A 543 -1.69 -55.23 -24.61
C GLY A 543 -0.41 -54.58 -24.07
N GLY A 544 -0.11 -54.74 -22.78
CA GLY A 544 1.04 -54.10 -22.13
C GLY A 544 0.82 -52.64 -21.70
N LYS A 545 -0.41 -52.11 -21.84
CA LYS A 545 -0.79 -50.79 -21.34
C LYS A 545 -1.67 -50.92 -20.10
N TYR A 546 -1.32 -50.16 -19.05
CA TYR A 546 -2.21 -49.99 -17.90
C TYR A 546 -3.39 -49.11 -18.29
N SER A 547 -4.60 -49.59 -18.01
CA SER A 547 -5.87 -49.07 -18.48
C SER A 547 -6.84 -48.89 -17.32
N LEU A 548 -7.67 -47.85 -17.38
CA LEU A 548 -8.82 -47.72 -16.50
C LEU A 548 -9.79 -48.87 -16.75
N TRP A 549 -10.36 -49.43 -15.69
CA TRP A 549 -11.30 -50.54 -15.78
C TRP A 549 -12.59 -50.10 -16.47
N ALA A 550 -12.96 -50.78 -17.55
CA ALA A 550 -14.23 -50.53 -18.23
C ALA A 550 -15.39 -51.18 -17.49
N GLY A 551 -16.60 -50.67 -17.71
CA GLY A 551 -17.83 -51.37 -17.31
C GLY A 551 -18.67 -50.66 -16.25
N ASN A 552 -18.23 -49.51 -15.74
CA ASN A 552 -18.96 -48.72 -14.74
C ASN A 552 -20.13 -47.97 -15.41
N ALA A 553 -21.14 -48.71 -15.83
CA ALA A 553 -22.25 -48.24 -16.65
C ALA A 553 -23.21 -47.32 -15.88
N ASN A 554 -23.14 -47.30 -14.55
CA ASN A 554 -23.89 -46.40 -13.67
C ASN A 554 -23.00 -45.32 -13.02
N GLY A 555 -21.82 -45.04 -13.58
CA GLY A 555 -20.83 -44.14 -12.98
C GLY A 555 -21.34 -42.72 -12.72
N GLY A 556 -20.61 -41.97 -11.90
CA GLY A 556 -20.99 -40.60 -11.58
C GLY A 556 -20.23 -40.08 -10.36
N PRO A 557 -20.53 -38.84 -9.93
CA PRO A 557 -19.98 -38.27 -8.71
C PRO A 557 -20.75 -38.68 -7.44
N GLY A 558 -21.83 -39.47 -7.56
CA GLY A 558 -22.72 -39.81 -6.44
C GLY A 558 -22.25 -41.00 -5.60
N THR A 559 -22.80 -41.10 -4.39
CA THR A 559 -22.54 -42.20 -3.43
C THR A 559 -23.63 -43.27 -3.44
N THR A 560 -24.55 -43.26 -4.42
CA THR A 560 -25.54 -44.33 -4.55
C THR A 560 -24.80 -45.66 -4.73
N SER A 561 -25.25 -46.70 -4.03
CA SER A 561 -24.66 -48.05 -4.09
C SER A 561 -24.41 -48.45 -5.55
N GLY A 562 -23.14 -48.68 -5.90
CA GLY A 562 -22.75 -49.10 -7.25
C GLY A 562 -21.84 -48.13 -8.03
N GLN A 563 -21.95 -46.81 -7.88
CA GLN A 563 -21.35 -45.84 -8.85
C GLN A 563 -19.80 -45.82 -8.90
N ASN A 564 -19.14 -46.32 -7.85
CA ASN A 564 -17.68 -46.42 -7.75
C ASN A 564 -17.20 -47.88 -7.75
N THR A 565 -18.04 -48.80 -8.21
CA THR A 565 -17.77 -50.24 -8.23
C THR A 565 -18.22 -50.82 -9.54
N LEU A 566 -17.52 -51.83 -10.03
CA LEU A 566 -17.92 -52.64 -11.16
C LEU A 566 -18.55 -53.94 -10.67
N ILE A 567 -19.83 -54.14 -10.97
CA ILE A 567 -20.65 -55.24 -10.47
C ILE A 567 -21.33 -55.95 -11.65
N ALA A 568 -20.86 -57.16 -11.98
CA ALA A 568 -21.47 -57.97 -13.04
C ALA A 568 -22.73 -58.75 -12.58
N GLN A 569 -22.88 -59.03 -11.29
CA GLN A 569 -24.06 -59.71 -10.75
C GLN A 569 -24.33 -59.30 -9.30
N GLY A 570 -25.59 -58.99 -8.99
CA GLY A 570 -26.04 -58.57 -7.66
C GLY A 570 -26.79 -57.24 -7.67
N LEU A 571 -27.07 -56.71 -6.48
CA LEU A 571 -27.68 -55.40 -6.32
C LEU A 571 -26.73 -54.31 -6.85
N GLY A 572 -27.25 -53.37 -7.63
CA GLY A 572 -26.44 -52.30 -8.24
C GLY A 572 -25.61 -52.74 -9.43
N SER A 573 -25.92 -53.89 -10.05
CA SER A 573 -25.17 -54.41 -11.19
C SER A 573 -25.19 -53.47 -12.40
N ASP A 574 -24.02 -53.17 -12.95
CA ASP A 574 -23.86 -52.41 -14.20
C ASP A 574 -24.57 -53.05 -15.39
N ARG A 575 -24.65 -54.39 -15.41
CA ARG A 575 -25.39 -55.12 -16.44
C ARG A 575 -26.89 -54.86 -16.40
N SER A 576 -27.43 -54.64 -15.20
CA SER A 576 -28.84 -54.23 -15.05
C SER A 576 -29.05 -52.80 -15.58
N THR A 577 -28.08 -51.90 -15.36
CA THR A 577 -28.10 -50.53 -15.90
C THR A 577 -28.12 -50.52 -17.41
N VAL A 578 -27.25 -51.30 -18.06
CA VAL A 578 -27.24 -51.49 -19.53
C VAL A 578 -28.59 -52.03 -20.00
N THR A 579 -29.12 -53.07 -19.35
CA THR A 579 -30.39 -53.69 -19.74
C THR A 579 -31.57 -52.72 -19.63
N ASN A 580 -31.62 -51.93 -18.56
CA ASN A 580 -32.66 -50.93 -18.36
C ASN A 580 -32.58 -49.80 -19.40
N GLN A 581 -31.37 -49.33 -19.72
CA GLN A 581 -31.16 -48.33 -20.75
C GLN A 581 -31.59 -48.83 -22.14
N VAL A 582 -31.27 -50.08 -22.47
CA VAL A 582 -31.63 -50.68 -23.78
C VAL A 582 -33.14 -50.92 -23.88
N THR A 583 -33.76 -51.49 -22.86
CA THR A 583 -35.21 -51.78 -22.86
C THR A 583 -36.06 -50.52 -22.76
N GLY A 584 -35.56 -49.48 -22.11
CA GLY A 584 -36.20 -48.16 -22.03
C GLY A 584 -35.81 -47.18 -23.15
N ALA A 585 -34.96 -47.59 -24.10
CA ALA A 585 -34.47 -46.69 -25.15
C ALA A 585 -35.61 -46.16 -26.03
N SER A 586 -35.50 -44.89 -26.43
CA SER A 586 -36.40 -44.31 -27.43
C SER A 586 -36.34 -45.14 -28.72
N GLY A 587 -37.50 -45.61 -29.19
CA GLY A 587 -37.62 -46.52 -30.33
C GLY A 587 -37.70 -48.02 -29.97
N ASN A 588 -37.43 -48.42 -28.73
CA ASN A 588 -37.64 -49.80 -28.25
C ASN A 588 -38.99 -49.95 -27.53
N SER A 589 -40.10 -49.68 -28.23
CA SER A 589 -41.45 -49.70 -27.62
C SER A 589 -41.87 -51.07 -27.08
N THR A 590 -41.22 -52.14 -27.54
CA THR A 590 -41.47 -53.52 -27.09
C THR A 590 -40.56 -53.97 -25.94
N GLY A 591 -39.55 -53.17 -25.57
CA GLY A 591 -38.62 -53.48 -24.49
C GLY A 591 -37.78 -54.74 -24.72
N VAL A 592 -37.38 -55.02 -25.97
CA VAL A 592 -36.59 -56.23 -26.27
C VAL A 592 -35.10 -56.01 -25.95
N ASN A 593 -34.44 -57.03 -25.38
CA ASN A 593 -33.03 -56.96 -24.98
C ASN A 593 -32.03 -56.99 -26.15
N THR A 594 -32.49 -57.33 -27.35
CA THR A 594 -31.68 -57.37 -28.58
C THR A 594 -31.70 -56.04 -29.35
N PHE A 595 -32.41 -55.03 -28.85
CA PHE A 595 -32.40 -53.69 -29.43
C PHE A 595 -31.00 -53.07 -29.31
N ILE A 596 -30.59 -52.30 -30.32
CA ILE A 596 -29.31 -51.59 -30.35
C ILE A 596 -29.60 -50.12 -30.09
N SER A 597 -29.22 -49.64 -28.90
CA SER A 597 -29.38 -48.23 -28.53
C SER A 597 -28.13 -47.45 -28.94
N ALA A 598 -28.17 -46.81 -30.11
CA ALA A 598 -27.03 -46.03 -30.61
C ALA A 598 -26.96 -44.64 -29.96
N GLY A 599 -25.74 -44.15 -29.72
CA GLY A 599 -25.50 -42.80 -29.25
C GLY A 599 -24.34 -42.69 -28.26
N TYR A 600 -24.07 -41.47 -27.83
CA TYR A 600 -23.12 -41.19 -26.75
C TYR A 600 -23.76 -41.54 -25.40
N GLN A 601 -23.57 -42.78 -24.96
CA GLN A 601 -24.22 -43.31 -23.77
C GLN A 601 -23.21 -43.73 -22.71
N GLN A 602 -23.61 -43.62 -21.45
CA GLN A 602 -22.79 -44.09 -20.34
C GLN A 602 -22.68 -45.63 -20.32
N THR A 603 -23.73 -46.31 -20.77
CA THR A 603 -23.84 -47.77 -20.83
C THR A 603 -23.09 -48.42 -21.98
N ASP A 604 -22.57 -47.63 -22.93
CA ASP A 604 -21.66 -48.08 -24.00
C ASP A 604 -20.24 -48.17 -23.41
N VAL A 605 -19.94 -49.30 -22.76
CA VAL A 605 -18.70 -49.47 -21.99
C VAL A 605 -17.55 -50.00 -22.84
N ASN A 606 -17.87 -50.62 -23.98
CA ASN A 606 -16.87 -50.98 -24.99
C ASN A 606 -16.56 -49.81 -25.93
N MET A 607 -17.27 -48.68 -25.82
CA MET A 607 -17.01 -47.42 -26.53
C MET A 607 -17.20 -47.54 -28.05
N ASP A 608 -18.14 -48.35 -28.52
CA ASP A 608 -18.41 -48.56 -29.95
C ASP A 608 -19.59 -47.73 -30.50
N GLY A 609 -20.15 -46.85 -29.67
CA GLY A 609 -21.26 -45.97 -29.99
C GLY A 609 -22.64 -46.62 -29.84
N LYS A 610 -22.71 -47.81 -29.24
CA LYS A 610 -23.95 -48.57 -29.05
C LYS A 610 -24.00 -49.17 -27.67
N ALA A 611 -25.15 -49.05 -27.00
CA ALA A 611 -25.47 -49.84 -25.83
C ALA A 611 -26.27 -51.08 -26.26
N ILE A 612 -25.76 -52.28 -25.93
CA ILE A 612 -26.34 -53.57 -26.32
C ILE A 612 -26.45 -54.50 -25.11
N ALA A 613 -27.67 -54.91 -24.76
CA ALA A 613 -27.92 -55.77 -23.61
C ALA A 613 -27.74 -57.27 -23.92
N SER A 614 -28.01 -57.72 -25.14
CA SER A 614 -27.84 -59.11 -25.56
C SER A 614 -27.51 -59.21 -27.06
N GLY A 615 -26.58 -60.11 -27.40
CA GLY A 615 -26.12 -60.32 -28.77
C GLY A 615 -24.59 -60.21 -28.92
N GLN A 616 -24.14 -60.07 -30.16
CA GLN A 616 -22.73 -59.79 -30.44
C GLN A 616 -22.38 -58.37 -29.99
N ARG A 617 -21.16 -58.17 -29.45
CA ARG A 617 -20.69 -56.88 -28.89
C ARG A 617 -21.54 -56.33 -27.75
N ALA A 618 -22.30 -57.19 -27.06
CA ALA A 618 -23.10 -56.77 -25.92
C ALA A 618 -22.22 -56.25 -24.77
N ASP A 619 -22.48 -55.03 -24.32
CA ASP A 619 -21.87 -54.42 -23.12
C ASP A 619 -22.05 -55.31 -21.89
N ASN A 620 -23.20 -55.98 -21.79
CA ASN A 620 -23.46 -56.94 -20.72
C ASN A 620 -22.44 -58.09 -20.68
N SER A 621 -22.07 -58.61 -21.83
CA SER A 621 -21.05 -59.66 -21.95
C SER A 621 -19.66 -59.08 -21.71
N PHE A 622 -19.41 -57.84 -22.16
CA PHE A 622 -18.15 -57.14 -21.94
C PHE A 622 -17.89 -56.92 -20.44
N ILE A 623 -18.86 -56.37 -19.69
CA ILE A 623 -18.81 -56.17 -18.24
C ILE A 623 -18.53 -57.48 -17.50
N LEU A 624 -19.28 -58.54 -17.85
CA LEU A 624 -19.09 -59.84 -17.23
C LEU A 624 -17.66 -60.35 -17.45
N ASN A 625 -17.15 -60.22 -18.68
CA ASN A 625 -15.80 -60.66 -19.01
C ASN A 625 -14.73 -59.83 -18.28
N VAL A 626 -14.92 -58.51 -18.11
CA VAL A 626 -14.00 -57.67 -17.31
C VAL A 626 -13.90 -58.20 -15.87
N VAL A 627 -15.04 -58.52 -15.24
CA VAL A 627 -15.09 -59.04 -13.86
C VAL A 627 -14.46 -60.43 -13.76
N LEU A 628 -14.77 -61.33 -14.70
CA LEU A 628 -14.25 -62.69 -14.70
C LEU A 628 -12.75 -62.76 -15.01
N SER A 629 -12.25 -61.86 -15.87
CA SER A 629 -10.83 -61.82 -16.26
C SER A 629 -9.95 -61.00 -15.32
N SER A 630 -10.51 -60.43 -14.26
CA SER A 630 -9.74 -59.61 -13.32
C SER A 630 -8.70 -60.45 -12.60
N SER A 631 -7.46 -59.95 -12.51
CA SER A 631 -6.40 -60.59 -11.72
C SER A 631 -6.74 -60.68 -10.22
N LEU A 632 -7.66 -59.84 -9.75
CA LEU A 632 -8.19 -59.86 -8.38
C LEU A 632 -9.20 -60.99 -8.15
N ASN A 633 -9.81 -61.50 -9.22
CA ASN A 633 -10.87 -62.50 -9.18
C ASN A 633 -10.30 -63.89 -9.50
N SER A 634 -9.42 -64.40 -8.62
CA SER A 634 -8.76 -65.70 -8.83
C SER A 634 -9.72 -66.89 -8.93
N ALA A 635 -10.92 -66.76 -8.37
CA ALA A 635 -11.98 -67.77 -8.44
C ALA A 635 -12.92 -67.62 -9.66
N ALA A 636 -12.72 -66.58 -10.49
CA ALA A 636 -13.57 -66.26 -11.64
C ALA A 636 -15.07 -66.25 -11.29
N VAL A 637 -15.44 -65.66 -10.16
CA VAL A 637 -16.84 -65.57 -9.73
C VAL A 637 -17.50 -64.32 -10.30
N ASN A 638 -18.73 -64.46 -10.83
CA ASN A 638 -19.46 -63.36 -11.45
C ASN A 638 -20.00 -62.30 -10.46
N SER A 639 -20.01 -62.62 -9.17
CA SER A 639 -20.38 -61.71 -8.07
C SER A 639 -19.18 -60.96 -7.49
N PHE A 640 -17.99 -61.10 -8.07
CA PHE A 640 -16.82 -60.33 -7.66
C PHE A 640 -17.04 -58.84 -7.97
N ILE A 641 -16.61 -57.98 -7.05
CA ILE A 641 -16.77 -56.52 -7.16
C ILE A 641 -15.39 -55.91 -7.29
N ILE A 642 -15.17 -55.13 -8.35
CA ILE A 642 -13.96 -54.31 -8.50
C ILE A 642 -14.30 -52.90 -8.03
N THR A 643 -13.55 -52.37 -7.06
CA THR A 643 -13.81 -51.05 -6.48
C THR A 643 -12.85 -50.02 -7.04
N GLN A 644 -13.36 -48.83 -7.37
CA GLN A 644 -12.55 -47.68 -7.74
C GLN A 644 -11.55 -47.35 -6.63
N GLN A 645 -10.28 -47.14 -7.01
CA GLN A 645 -9.23 -46.77 -6.07
C GLN A 645 -9.01 -45.25 -6.10
N LEU A 646 -9.98 -44.53 -5.53
CA LEU A 646 -9.90 -43.11 -5.25
C LEU A 646 -10.41 -42.86 -3.82
N PRO A 647 -9.78 -41.95 -3.06
CA PRO A 647 -10.17 -41.65 -1.69
C PRO A 647 -11.45 -40.79 -1.60
#